data_AF-A0A956UBQ3-F1
#
_entry.id   AF-A0A956UBQ3-F1
#
_cell.length_a   1.000
_cell.length_b   1.000
_cell.length_c   1.000
_cell.angle_alpha   90.00
_cell.angle_beta   90.00
_cell.angle_gamma   90.00
#
_symmetry.space_group_name_H-M   'P 1'
#
loop_
_entity.id
_entity.type
_entity.pdbx_description
1 polymer ?
#
loop_
_entity_poly.entity_id
_entity_poly.type
_entity_poly.pdbx_seq_one_letter_code
_entity_poly.pdbx_strand_id
1 'polypeptide(L)'
;IVRFHSQIVKAITGNARPRSAALVFRDWQVEEKLGGTDRYTEYRAKHSLLGKSGGMARLRVYQADPYQEKSARDEEFKKISNAYRAVAHMPTHANVLAVKDLFVSDDEDKVVLVTEDLPAQALRLYINKTSLSLTFDQKLQLMRDVLSALDHAHRHEVIHRNLTPDAILVTKGGSARVTGFDFARVGKDRTSTIADQVIDDLNPDYQSPECFKDPTQASIASDIYALGLIYYELLTGELPFENIDQMMEADGKFLMKPSEHKPDLLIGIDEWLQKFCEFDPEDRHISAAIARKALDDLILPEAKNDQVPDVIDPALAVPQLPEDLMNLPQEFILADRFRIQKRLGSGGFGVAYKVFDSLGDVVRVIKLVTKDRHSVYERLRREYKTLNSLPDHPHVVKVVWADRMVDAKQTPYIVFEYVEGLDVSDLIDAEALSLEDSVRIARETAEGLAHLHQHGVYHQDVKPSNLLWTNEGVRIIDFNVSVAEDDDIQGGGGTRRYLPPDYDFSSEPDASARVDRDLYALGVSFYECLTGKYPFDGPTPPIKKQPKSPKQFKDRADLSPALVGLVVKMIAPERKDRFASAQEFLVALAEVRQLRSVLSTSETETSARIVPNLGFKPTKPNTNPFVSHLLTLYSQSQVSNAGTRGLDEIGKATYVSTYLDDKLKPALLKGEFRLVIISGNAGDGKTAFIQQFEAFAENKGAQLQRGPNGTIFQLNGHTYQSNYDGSQDEGDERNDTVLKKFFGPFAGIDNSQWPDNQTRLIAINEGRLVDFFLEHEEEFPLLTQQIQQGLAGAAPEGGVAVVNLNLRSVVAETEKVQASIMERLLSRMTQQEYWQACEMCDLKKKCYAYHNAQTFQDPVAGPKVIERMKMLYTITHLRGRLHITMRDLRSALAFMLVGTKDCDDIHQLYQNGGEESQNRILNGFFFNSWLGGSDDSNDRLVLLLREIDIAQVSNPDLDRKLGFLSPIHQKPSRFSFDQRANYDDELLDALFRNLPRDYSSRNRSRLITKHRSYLSHMRRRHFFECRDVSWKELLPYESIDPFLASNEKFGEKDAHEVGSVLRAINRGEGLIDPARLGDHLALRVRQVEKGTIRSYRLFPGDRFTLQTDLDTTTNPFLECLSQALVLLYDSPDGHKASLRITLDIYEMLMRLNNGYRPSIEEEEGFYLSLEVFKNVLASAPYQEVLLTETGFDFFELRRDETGVLHLGKVHRRA
;
A
#
# COMPACT_ATOMS: atom_id res chain seq x y z
N ILE A 1 -27.82 30.63 31.85
CA ILE A 1 -26.93 29.78 32.68
C ILE A 1 -27.63 29.31 33.97
N VAL A 2 -28.27 30.19 34.76
CA VAL A 2 -28.94 29.82 36.05
C VAL A 2 -29.97 28.68 35.92
N ARG A 3 -30.72 28.62 34.82
CA ARG A 3 -31.79 27.63 34.59
C ARG A 3 -31.30 26.17 34.45
N PHE A 4 -30.03 25.96 34.11
CA PHE A 4 -29.45 24.63 33.85
C PHE A 4 -28.29 24.28 34.81
N HIS A 5 -28.07 25.09 35.84
CA HIS A 5 -26.93 24.96 36.76
C HIS A 5 -26.85 23.58 37.42
N SER A 6 -27.97 23.02 37.89
CA SER A 6 -27.99 21.70 38.54
C SER A 6 -27.67 20.55 37.58
N GLN A 7 -28.09 20.65 36.31
CA GLN A 7 -27.85 19.64 35.28
C GLN A 7 -26.39 19.68 34.80
N ILE A 8 -25.80 20.88 34.71
CA ILE A 8 -24.39 21.10 34.39
C ILE A 8 -23.49 20.57 35.51
N VAL A 9 -23.81 20.87 36.79
CA VAL A 9 -23.08 20.31 37.94
C VAL A 9 -23.18 18.78 37.96
N LYS A 10 -24.37 18.21 37.73
CA LYS A 10 -24.58 16.75 37.71
C LYS A 10 -23.86 16.04 36.56
N ALA A 11 -23.66 16.72 35.43
CA ALA A 11 -22.85 16.21 34.31
C ALA A 11 -21.35 16.26 34.60
N ILE A 12 -20.89 17.24 35.38
CA ILE A 12 -19.48 17.41 35.77
C ILE A 12 -19.10 16.50 36.96
N THR A 13 -20.03 16.14 37.85
CA THR A 13 -19.77 15.33 39.06
C THR A 13 -20.13 13.84 38.93
N GLY A 14 -20.54 13.37 37.75
CA GLY A 14 -21.09 12.02 37.58
C GLY A 14 -20.03 10.93 37.58
N ASN A 15 -19.78 10.28 38.71
CA ASN A 15 -19.05 9.01 38.79
C ASN A 15 -19.70 7.96 37.85
N ALA A 16 -18.96 7.52 36.85
CA ALA A 16 -19.36 6.42 35.98
C ALA A 16 -19.41 5.11 36.79
N ARG A 17 -20.58 4.49 36.90
CA ARG A 17 -20.66 3.08 37.35
C ARG A 17 -20.25 2.18 36.18
N PRO A 18 -19.41 1.16 36.39
CA PRO A 18 -19.12 0.15 35.37
C PRO A 18 -20.43 -0.59 35.00
N ARG A 19 -20.65 -0.85 33.70
CA ARG A 19 -21.83 -1.58 33.24
C ARG A 19 -21.67 -3.09 33.45
N SER A 20 -22.77 -3.66 33.94
CA SER A 20 -23.10 -5.08 34.18
C SER A 20 -23.18 -5.92 32.90
N ALA A 21 -23.17 -7.25 33.08
CA ALA A 21 -23.17 -8.33 32.07
C ALA A 21 -24.01 -8.13 30.79
N ALA A 22 -23.64 -8.86 29.73
CA ALA A 22 -24.22 -8.81 28.39
C ALA A 22 -25.76 -9.00 28.39
N LEU A 23 -26.44 -8.19 27.58
CA LEU A 23 -27.90 -8.16 27.43
C LEU A 23 -28.37 -9.39 26.62
N VAL A 24 -29.46 -10.05 27.01
CA VAL A 24 -30.00 -11.26 26.34
C VAL A 24 -31.51 -11.12 26.11
N PHE A 25 -31.99 -11.50 24.92
CA PHE A 25 -33.40 -11.55 24.52
C PHE A 25 -33.78 -12.98 24.13
N ARG A 26 -34.44 -13.71 25.04
CA ARG A 26 -34.77 -15.14 24.86
C ARG A 26 -33.52 -15.95 24.50
N ASP A 27 -33.46 -16.52 23.29
CA ASP A 27 -32.32 -17.29 22.81
C ASP A 27 -31.22 -16.43 22.17
N TRP A 28 -31.37 -15.10 22.11
CA TRP A 28 -30.44 -14.20 21.43
C TRP A 28 -29.60 -13.37 22.41
N GLN A 29 -28.30 -13.62 22.43
CA GLN A 29 -27.35 -12.82 23.22
C GLN A 29 -26.89 -11.61 22.41
N VAL A 30 -27.08 -10.40 22.95
CA VAL A 30 -26.65 -9.15 22.32
C VAL A 30 -25.14 -9.03 22.40
N GLU A 31 -24.51 -8.88 21.24
CA GLU A 31 -23.09 -8.56 21.13
C GLU A 31 -22.89 -7.05 21.05
N GLU A 32 -23.79 -6.35 20.35
CA GLU A 32 -23.63 -4.95 20.02
C GLU A 32 -25.00 -4.25 19.92
N LYS A 33 -25.07 -2.97 20.33
CA LYS A 33 -26.23 -2.12 20.09
C LYS A 33 -25.98 -1.29 18.83
N LEU A 34 -26.83 -1.47 17.81
CA LEU A 34 -26.65 -0.89 16.46
C LEU A 34 -27.30 0.50 16.30
N GLY A 35 -28.23 0.87 17.18
CA GLY A 35 -28.96 2.14 17.09
C GLY A 35 -30.41 2.04 17.54
N GLY A 36 -31.26 2.99 17.17
CA GLY A 36 -32.69 2.95 17.48
C GLY A 36 -33.42 4.27 17.18
N THR A 37 -34.74 4.22 17.22
CA THR A 37 -35.62 5.39 17.24
C THR A 37 -36.28 5.51 18.62
N ASP A 38 -37.12 6.53 18.82
CA ASP A 38 -37.93 6.63 20.05
C ASP A 38 -38.89 5.44 20.24
N ARG A 39 -39.16 4.66 19.17
CA ARG A 39 -40.08 3.51 19.18
C ARG A 39 -39.38 2.16 19.34
N TYR A 40 -38.13 2.02 18.93
CA TYR A 40 -37.40 0.75 18.99
C TYR A 40 -35.89 0.90 19.11
N THR A 41 -35.23 -0.11 19.65
CA THR A 41 -33.76 -0.23 19.68
C THR A 41 -33.29 -1.41 18.84
N GLU A 42 -32.26 -1.22 18.03
CA GLU A 42 -31.64 -2.27 17.22
C GLU A 42 -30.38 -2.84 17.87
N TYR A 43 -30.24 -4.16 17.81
CA TYR A 43 -29.10 -4.91 18.35
C TYR A 43 -28.60 -5.92 17.33
N ARG A 44 -27.29 -6.18 17.33
CA ARG A 44 -26.70 -7.38 16.72
C ARG A 44 -26.63 -8.45 17.79
N ALA A 45 -27.17 -9.61 17.49
CA ALA A 45 -27.24 -10.70 18.46
C ALA A 45 -26.91 -12.06 17.82
N LYS A 46 -26.40 -12.94 18.66
CA LYS A 46 -26.04 -14.31 18.31
C LYS A 46 -26.95 -15.29 19.03
N HIS A 47 -27.32 -16.37 18.34
CA HIS A 47 -28.17 -17.41 18.92
C HIS A 47 -27.39 -18.24 19.97
N SER A 48 -27.84 -18.19 21.22
CA SER A 48 -27.18 -18.74 22.41
C SER A 48 -27.05 -20.27 22.36
N LEU A 49 -28.04 -20.96 21.80
CA LEU A 49 -28.07 -22.44 21.75
C LEU A 49 -27.32 -23.05 20.55
N LEU A 50 -27.05 -22.28 19.50
CA LEU A 50 -26.48 -22.80 18.24
C LEU A 50 -24.99 -22.46 18.05
N GLY A 51 -24.35 -21.82 19.02
CA GLY A 51 -22.91 -21.56 19.02
C GLY A 51 -22.44 -20.81 17.75
N LYS A 52 -21.28 -21.19 17.18
CA LYS A 52 -20.77 -20.62 15.91
C LYS A 52 -21.66 -20.94 14.69
N SER A 53 -22.59 -21.89 14.81
CA SER A 53 -23.43 -22.42 13.73
C SER A 53 -24.75 -21.66 13.55
N GLY A 54 -25.17 -20.87 14.54
CA GLY A 54 -26.49 -20.20 14.55
C GLY A 54 -26.61 -18.95 13.68
N GLY A 55 -25.50 -18.45 13.13
CA GLY A 55 -25.45 -17.19 12.39
C GLY A 55 -25.73 -15.95 13.27
N MET A 56 -25.36 -14.79 12.75
CA MET A 56 -25.74 -13.49 13.34
C MET A 56 -27.16 -13.10 12.91
N ALA A 57 -27.86 -12.35 13.75
CA ALA A 57 -29.12 -11.71 13.40
C ALA A 57 -29.19 -10.28 13.93
N ARG A 58 -29.98 -9.47 13.24
CA ARG A 58 -30.35 -8.14 13.72
C ARG A 58 -31.70 -8.24 14.44
N LEU A 59 -31.72 -7.77 15.69
CA LEU A 59 -32.92 -7.68 16.51
C LEU A 59 -33.42 -6.23 16.52
N ARG A 60 -34.68 -6.02 16.16
CA ARG A 60 -35.36 -4.75 16.38
C ARG A 60 -36.32 -4.91 17.56
N VAL A 61 -36.03 -4.22 18.66
CA VAL A 61 -36.70 -4.36 19.96
C VAL A 61 -37.55 -3.12 20.21
N TYR A 62 -38.86 -3.27 20.04
CA TYR A 62 -39.86 -2.24 20.31
C TYR A 62 -40.20 -2.21 21.79
N GLN A 63 -40.36 -1.03 22.38
CA GLN A 63 -40.89 -0.90 23.74
C GLN A 63 -42.41 -0.92 23.69
N ALA A 64 -43.03 -1.82 24.45
CA ALA A 64 -44.46 -1.83 24.69
C ALA A 64 -44.68 -1.32 26.12
N ASP A 65 -45.50 -0.27 26.29
CA ASP A 65 -45.78 0.25 27.63
C ASP A 65 -46.62 -0.77 28.44
N PRO A 66 -46.07 -1.36 29.51
CA PRO A 66 -46.77 -2.37 30.28
C PRO A 66 -47.97 -1.81 31.07
N TYR A 67 -48.13 -0.49 31.13
CA TYR A 67 -49.24 0.19 31.82
C TYR A 67 -50.38 0.64 30.88
N GLN A 68 -50.25 0.44 29.56
CA GLN A 68 -51.36 0.67 28.63
C GLN A 68 -52.46 -0.39 28.73
N GLU A 69 -53.71 -0.01 28.43
CA GLU A 69 -54.85 -0.94 28.38
C GLU A 69 -54.60 -2.09 27.39
N LYS A 70 -55.10 -3.28 27.73
CA LYS A 70 -54.87 -4.51 26.96
C LYS A 70 -55.29 -4.41 25.49
N SER A 71 -56.37 -3.67 25.20
CA SER A 71 -56.83 -3.39 23.83
C SER A 71 -55.81 -2.58 23.02
N ALA A 72 -55.21 -1.54 23.60
CA ALA A 72 -54.20 -0.71 22.95
C ALA A 72 -52.90 -1.47 22.70
N ARG A 73 -52.49 -2.32 23.66
CA ARG A 73 -51.31 -3.20 23.51
C ARG A 73 -51.49 -4.25 22.41
N ASP A 74 -52.68 -4.86 22.33
CA ASP A 74 -53.01 -5.81 21.26
C ASP A 74 -53.04 -5.14 19.89
N GLU A 75 -53.41 -3.85 19.81
CA GLU A 75 -53.33 -3.04 18.58
C GLU A 75 -51.88 -2.69 18.19
N GLU A 76 -51.05 -2.28 19.15
CA GLU A 76 -49.63 -1.97 18.91
C GLU A 76 -48.85 -3.22 18.49
N PHE A 77 -49.12 -4.37 19.11
CA PHE A 77 -48.59 -5.66 18.68
C PHE A 77 -49.05 -6.05 17.27
N LYS A 78 -50.32 -5.80 16.92
CA LYS A 78 -50.82 -6.03 15.55
C LYS A 78 -50.07 -5.18 14.53
N LYS A 79 -49.73 -3.92 14.85
CA LYS A 79 -48.92 -3.03 13.99
C LYS A 79 -47.52 -3.60 13.75
N ILE A 80 -46.81 -3.99 14.81
CA ILE A 80 -45.45 -4.55 14.71
C ILE A 80 -45.44 -5.90 13.97
N SER A 81 -46.49 -6.72 14.14
CA SER A 81 -46.62 -8.00 13.43
C SER A 81 -46.88 -7.86 11.92
N ASN A 82 -47.20 -6.65 11.44
CA ASN A 82 -47.55 -6.41 10.04
C ASN A 82 -46.35 -6.59 9.09
N ALA A 83 -45.16 -6.10 9.45
CA ALA A 83 -43.93 -6.30 8.69
C ALA A 83 -43.59 -7.79 8.51
N TYR A 84 -43.66 -8.55 9.61
CA TYR A 84 -43.45 -9.99 9.59
C TYR A 84 -44.46 -10.68 8.67
N ARG A 85 -45.75 -10.34 8.79
CA ARG A 85 -46.81 -10.91 7.95
C ARG A 85 -46.62 -10.59 6.47
N ALA A 86 -46.30 -9.34 6.13
CA ALA A 86 -46.10 -8.92 4.74
C ALA A 86 -44.96 -9.70 4.08
N VAL A 87 -43.80 -9.81 4.75
CA VAL A 87 -42.67 -10.58 4.23
C VAL A 87 -42.97 -12.08 4.19
N ALA A 88 -43.68 -12.62 5.19
CA ALA A 88 -44.07 -14.04 5.23
C ALA A 88 -45.13 -14.43 4.17
N HIS A 89 -45.89 -13.48 3.62
CA HIS A 89 -46.84 -13.75 2.53
C HIS A 89 -46.17 -13.91 1.16
N MET A 90 -44.86 -13.66 1.07
CA MET A 90 -44.10 -13.72 -0.17
C MET A 90 -43.01 -14.80 -0.08
N PRO A 91 -42.71 -15.52 -1.18
CA PRO A 91 -41.50 -16.34 -1.26
C PRO A 91 -40.25 -15.49 -1.04
N THR A 92 -39.17 -16.10 -0.55
CA THR A 92 -37.89 -15.41 -0.38
C THR A 92 -37.36 -14.85 -1.71
N HIS A 93 -36.84 -13.64 -1.69
CA HIS A 93 -36.34 -12.94 -2.88
C HIS A 93 -35.02 -12.25 -2.58
N ALA A 94 -34.10 -12.23 -3.55
CA ALA A 94 -32.73 -11.74 -3.35
C ALA A 94 -32.66 -10.25 -2.95
N ASN A 95 -33.65 -9.46 -3.39
CA ASN A 95 -33.74 -8.02 -3.13
C ASN A 95 -34.77 -7.62 -2.06
N VAL A 96 -35.29 -8.56 -1.26
CA VAL A 96 -36.18 -8.28 -0.12
C VAL A 96 -35.52 -8.81 1.15
N LEU A 97 -35.44 -8.01 2.21
CA LEU A 97 -34.79 -8.42 3.46
C LEU A 97 -35.57 -9.55 4.14
N ALA A 98 -34.88 -10.65 4.45
CA ALA A 98 -35.53 -11.81 5.07
C ALA A 98 -35.80 -11.59 6.56
N VAL A 99 -37.04 -11.89 6.98
CA VAL A 99 -37.46 -11.90 8.39
C VAL A 99 -37.41 -13.34 8.91
N LYS A 100 -36.69 -13.56 10.01
CA LYS A 100 -36.42 -14.89 10.59
C LYS A 100 -37.43 -15.28 11.67
N ASP A 101 -37.79 -14.36 12.57
CA ASP A 101 -38.66 -14.64 13.72
C ASP A 101 -39.30 -13.36 14.29
N LEU A 102 -40.35 -13.50 15.10
CA LEU A 102 -41.03 -12.43 15.85
C LEU A 102 -41.56 -12.98 17.18
N PHE A 103 -41.14 -12.39 18.30
CA PHE A 103 -41.58 -12.81 19.64
C PHE A 103 -41.67 -11.63 20.62
N VAL A 104 -42.26 -11.86 21.80
CA VAL A 104 -42.36 -10.88 22.90
C VAL A 104 -41.34 -11.25 23.99
N SER A 105 -40.76 -10.27 24.68
CA SER A 105 -39.84 -10.49 25.82
C SER A 105 -40.53 -11.25 26.96
N ASP A 106 -39.72 -11.89 27.82
CA ASP A 106 -40.22 -12.63 28.99
C ASP A 106 -40.99 -11.75 29.98
N ASP A 107 -40.64 -10.46 30.06
CA ASP A 107 -41.32 -9.45 30.90
C ASP A 107 -42.58 -8.85 30.24
N GLU A 108 -42.95 -9.31 29.03
CA GLU A 108 -44.06 -8.82 28.20
C GLU A 108 -44.04 -7.31 27.87
N ASP A 109 -42.89 -6.66 28.08
CA ASP A 109 -42.68 -5.22 27.91
C ASP A 109 -42.05 -4.84 26.56
N LYS A 110 -41.64 -5.82 25.74
CA LYS A 110 -40.94 -5.58 24.48
C LYS A 110 -41.36 -6.57 23.40
N VAL A 111 -41.41 -6.10 22.16
CA VAL A 111 -41.61 -6.94 20.98
C VAL A 111 -40.32 -6.98 20.17
N VAL A 112 -39.85 -8.17 19.83
CA VAL A 112 -38.56 -8.40 19.16
C VAL A 112 -38.78 -9.00 17.78
N LEU A 113 -38.44 -8.23 16.74
CA LEU A 113 -38.40 -8.69 15.35
C LEU A 113 -36.97 -9.10 14.98
N VAL A 114 -36.81 -10.32 14.46
CA VAL A 114 -35.50 -10.88 14.09
C VAL A 114 -35.36 -10.91 12.57
N THR A 115 -34.35 -10.23 12.03
CA THR A 115 -34.02 -10.25 10.59
C THR A 115 -32.65 -10.86 10.34
N GLU A 116 -32.34 -11.17 9.08
CA GLU A 116 -30.96 -11.48 8.69
C GLU A 116 -30.00 -10.33 9.05
N ASP A 117 -28.79 -10.66 9.54
CA ASP A 117 -27.73 -9.67 9.73
C ASP A 117 -27.04 -9.45 8.39
N LEU A 118 -27.49 -8.43 7.67
CA LEU A 118 -26.93 -8.02 6.40
C LEU A 118 -26.04 -6.79 6.62
N PRO A 119 -24.73 -6.84 6.27
CA PRO A 119 -23.85 -5.68 6.32
C PRO A 119 -24.21 -4.70 5.18
N ALA A 120 -25.23 -3.88 5.40
CA ALA A 120 -25.78 -2.92 4.46
C ALA A 120 -26.21 -1.64 5.18
N GLN A 121 -26.17 -0.51 4.46
CA GLN A 121 -26.54 0.81 4.96
C GLN A 121 -27.77 1.35 4.20
N ALA A 122 -28.57 2.22 4.83
CA ALA A 122 -29.72 2.83 4.17
C ALA A 122 -29.30 3.74 3.00
N LEU A 123 -30.04 3.71 1.88
CA LEU A 123 -29.79 4.54 0.69
C LEU A 123 -29.75 6.02 1.03
N ARG A 124 -30.54 6.49 2.02
CA ARG A 124 -30.50 7.87 2.51
C ARG A 124 -29.09 8.34 2.88
N LEU A 125 -28.26 7.45 3.44
CA LEU A 125 -26.88 7.78 3.79
C LEU A 125 -26.00 8.00 2.55
N TYR A 126 -26.25 7.26 1.47
CA TYR A 126 -25.54 7.39 0.19
C TYR A 126 -25.96 8.64 -0.58
N ILE A 127 -27.21 9.09 -0.41
CA ILE A 127 -27.72 10.35 -0.97
C ILE A 127 -27.13 11.54 -0.20
N ASN A 128 -27.19 11.50 1.14
CA ASN A 128 -26.82 12.65 1.99
C ASN A 128 -25.30 12.81 2.20
N LYS A 129 -24.52 11.73 2.16
CA LYS A 129 -23.07 11.78 2.38
C LYS A 129 -22.32 11.66 1.06
N THR A 130 -21.69 12.75 0.65
CA THR A 130 -20.85 12.79 -0.56
C THR A 130 -19.71 11.76 -0.53
N SER A 131 -19.23 11.37 0.66
CA SER A 131 -18.19 10.34 0.85
C SER A 131 -18.66 8.91 0.58
N LEU A 132 -19.98 8.67 0.58
CA LEU A 132 -20.62 7.40 0.23
C LEU A 132 -21.26 7.47 -1.16
N SER A 133 -20.90 8.44 -2.01
CA SER A 133 -21.55 8.60 -3.31
C SER A 133 -21.41 7.34 -4.16
N LEU A 134 -22.53 6.75 -4.56
CA LEU A 134 -22.54 5.61 -5.48
C LEU A 134 -22.04 6.04 -6.85
N THR A 135 -21.25 5.18 -7.50
CA THR A 135 -20.92 5.37 -8.92
C THR A 135 -22.18 5.28 -9.76
N PHE A 136 -22.16 5.84 -10.97
CA PHE A 136 -23.34 5.77 -11.85
C PHE A 136 -23.79 4.33 -12.13
N ASP A 137 -22.85 3.41 -12.37
CA ASP A 137 -23.12 1.98 -12.53
C ASP A 137 -23.78 1.35 -11.28
N GLN A 138 -23.35 1.75 -10.08
CA GLN A 138 -23.95 1.28 -8.82
C GLN A 138 -25.35 1.84 -8.62
N LYS A 139 -25.60 3.12 -8.96
CA LYS A 139 -26.94 3.71 -8.93
C LYS A 139 -27.88 2.95 -9.87
N LEU A 140 -27.41 2.63 -11.06
CA LEU A 140 -28.16 1.88 -12.06
C LEU A 140 -28.50 0.44 -11.62
N GLN A 141 -27.53 -0.24 -10.99
CA GLN A 141 -27.76 -1.57 -10.40
C GLN A 141 -28.75 -1.50 -9.23
N LEU A 142 -28.64 -0.49 -8.37
CA LEU A 142 -29.58 -0.26 -7.28
C LEU A 142 -31.00 -0.04 -7.83
N MET A 143 -31.16 0.78 -8.87
CA MET A 143 -32.45 1.02 -9.50
C MET A 143 -33.07 -0.27 -10.06
N ARG A 144 -32.25 -1.16 -10.63
CA ARG A 144 -32.69 -2.49 -11.09
C ARG A 144 -33.14 -3.39 -9.94
N ASP A 145 -32.37 -3.43 -8.87
CA ASP A 145 -32.60 -4.28 -7.70
C ASP A 145 -33.89 -3.89 -6.97
N VAL A 146 -34.13 -2.59 -6.77
CA VAL A 146 -35.35 -2.07 -6.12
C VAL A 146 -36.58 -2.31 -7.00
N LEU A 147 -36.47 -2.11 -8.32
CA LEU A 147 -37.55 -2.47 -9.25
C LEU A 147 -37.85 -3.99 -9.20
N SER A 148 -36.83 -4.83 -9.07
CA SER A 148 -37.02 -6.28 -8.92
C SER A 148 -37.72 -6.64 -7.61
N ALA A 149 -37.38 -5.95 -6.52
CA ALA A 149 -38.01 -6.16 -5.21
C ALA A 149 -39.50 -5.78 -5.21
N LEU A 150 -39.84 -4.61 -5.80
CA LEU A 150 -41.24 -4.17 -5.88
C LEU A 150 -42.06 -5.01 -6.86
N ASP A 151 -41.51 -5.42 -8.01
CA ASP A 151 -42.19 -6.35 -8.92
C ASP A 151 -42.52 -7.67 -8.19
N HIS A 152 -41.57 -8.20 -7.40
CA HIS A 152 -41.82 -9.37 -6.57
C HIS A 152 -42.93 -9.14 -5.55
N ALA A 153 -42.92 -8.00 -4.85
CA ALA A 153 -43.94 -7.68 -3.85
C ALA A 153 -45.34 -7.52 -4.45
N HIS A 154 -45.45 -6.75 -5.54
CA HIS A 154 -46.71 -6.46 -6.21
C HIS A 154 -47.36 -7.70 -6.81
N ARG A 155 -46.57 -8.66 -7.34
CA ARG A 155 -47.07 -9.95 -7.83
C ARG A 155 -47.71 -10.82 -6.74
N HIS A 156 -47.32 -10.62 -5.49
CA HIS A 156 -47.84 -11.33 -4.33
C HIS A 156 -48.86 -10.49 -3.53
N GLU A 157 -49.43 -9.46 -4.16
CA GLU A 157 -50.45 -8.57 -3.57
C GLU A 157 -49.97 -7.84 -2.30
N VAL A 158 -48.67 -7.57 -2.20
CA VAL A 158 -48.08 -6.75 -1.13
C VAL A 158 -47.73 -5.37 -1.68
N ILE A 159 -48.33 -4.32 -1.12
CA ILE A 159 -48.07 -2.91 -1.48
C ILE A 159 -47.32 -2.27 -0.33
N HIS A 160 -46.19 -1.62 -0.60
CA HIS A 160 -45.25 -1.13 0.43
C HIS A 160 -45.80 0.07 1.22
N ARG A 161 -46.44 1.03 0.53
CA ARG A 161 -47.13 2.23 1.09
C ARG A 161 -46.26 3.31 1.71
N ASN A 162 -45.08 2.99 2.23
CA ASN A 162 -44.15 3.98 2.81
C ASN A 162 -42.71 3.77 2.29
N LEU A 163 -42.56 3.71 0.96
CA LEU A 163 -41.25 3.49 0.35
C LEU A 163 -40.41 4.78 0.44
N THR A 164 -39.28 4.71 1.13
CA THR A 164 -38.37 5.84 1.34
C THR A 164 -36.91 5.40 1.16
N PRO A 165 -35.94 6.33 1.03
CA PRO A 165 -34.52 5.96 1.02
C PRO A 165 -34.03 5.21 2.28
N ASP A 166 -34.74 5.26 3.41
CA ASP A 166 -34.40 4.46 4.61
C ASP A 166 -34.83 3.00 4.48
N ALA A 167 -35.83 2.74 3.66
CA ALA A 167 -36.38 1.42 3.38
C ALA A 167 -35.56 0.63 2.33
N ILE A 168 -34.50 1.23 1.77
CA ILE A 168 -33.63 0.60 0.77
C ILE A 168 -32.23 0.42 1.39
N LEU A 169 -31.81 -0.81 1.61
CA LEU A 169 -30.50 -1.15 2.16
C LEU A 169 -29.53 -1.47 1.03
N VAL A 170 -28.41 -0.76 0.97
CA VAL A 170 -27.34 -0.93 -0.02
C VAL A 170 -26.19 -1.70 0.61
N THR A 171 -25.81 -2.82 0.00
CA THR A 171 -24.66 -3.62 0.44
C THR A 171 -23.36 -3.04 -0.09
N LYS A 172 -22.21 -3.43 0.49
CA LYS A 172 -20.87 -3.07 -0.04
C LYS A 172 -20.66 -3.45 -1.51
N GLY A 173 -21.37 -4.48 -1.99
CA GLY A 173 -21.31 -4.91 -3.39
C GLY A 173 -22.14 -4.07 -4.36
N GLY A 174 -22.84 -3.04 -3.88
CA GLY A 174 -23.73 -2.19 -4.69
C GLY A 174 -25.09 -2.81 -5.00
N SER A 175 -25.43 -3.95 -4.38
CA SER A 175 -26.77 -4.54 -4.49
C SER A 175 -27.71 -3.98 -3.44
N ALA A 176 -29.00 -3.90 -3.78
CA ALA A 176 -30.03 -3.32 -2.92
C ALA A 176 -31.02 -4.37 -2.38
N ARG A 177 -31.43 -4.20 -1.12
CA ARG A 177 -32.52 -4.94 -0.48
C ARG A 177 -33.56 -4.00 0.11
N VAL A 178 -34.82 -4.22 -0.22
CA VAL A 178 -35.95 -3.46 0.34
C VAL A 178 -36.35 -4.05 1.69
N THR A 179 -36.55 -3.17 2.67
CA THR A 179 -37.03 -3.43 4.04
C THR A 179 -38.16 -2.46 4.38
N GLY A 180 -38.67 -2.43 5.62
CA GLY A 180 -39.64 -1.41 6.05
C GLY A 180 -41.10 -1.70 5.68
N PHE A 181 -41.46 -2.98 5.55
CA PHE A 181 -42.84 -3.43 5.27
C PHE A 181 -43.82 -3.25 6.45
N ASP A 182 -43.46 -2.46 7.46
CA ASP A 182 -44.27 -2.21 8.65
C ASP A 182 -45.65 -1.64 8.30
N PHE A 183 -45.73 -0.86 7.22
CA PHE A 183 -46.96 -0.22 6.72
C PHE A 183 -47.58 -0.92 5.51
N ALA A 184 -47.03 -2.07 5.11
CA ALA A 184 -47.44 -2.75 3.90
C ALA A 184 -48.88 -3.26 3.98
N ARG A 185 -49.61 -3.19 2.87
CA ARG A 185 -50.92 -3.83 2.72
C ARG A 185 -50.77 -5.19 2.05
N VAL A 186 -51.42 -6.19 2.64
CA VAL A 186 -51.48 -7.56 2.13
C VAL A 186 -52.92 -7.90 1.73
N GLY A 187 -53.15 -8.19 0.44
CA GLY A 187 -54.44 -8.64 -0.11
C GLY A 187 -55.49 -7.54 -0.38
N LYS A 188 -56.55 -7.89 -1.12
CA LYS A 188 -57.59 -6.96 -1.62
C LYS A 188 -58.66 -6.52 -0.61
N ASP A 189 -58.92 -7.30 0.45
CA ASP A 189 -60.13 -7.15 1.31
C ASP A 189 -59.94 -6.39 2.64
N ARG A 190 -58.82 -5.68 2.85
CA ARG A 190 -58.53 -4.97 4.13
C ARG A 190 -58.52 -3.44 3.99
N THR A 191 -59.57 -2.87 3.42
CA THR A 191 -59.63 -1.44 3.09
C THR A 191 -59.87 -0.49 4.25
N SER A 192 -60.35 -0.92 5.43
CA SER A 192 -60.93 0.06 6.38
C SER A 192 -60.32 0.20 7.77
N THR A 193 -59.37 -0.64 8.23
CA THR A 193 -59.00 -0.63 9.67
C THR A 193 -57.59 -0.14 10.01
N ILE A 194 -56.66 -0.08 9.06
CA ILE A 194 -55.26 0.33 9.33
C ILE A 194 -54.87 1.64 8.65
N ALA A 195 -55.58 2.05 7.58
CA ALA A 195 -55.23 3.25 6.81
C ALA A 195 -55.41 4.55 7.62
N ASP A 196 -56.51 4.69 8.36
CA ASP A 196 -56.78 5.89 9.20
C ASP A 196 -55.84 6.01 10.41
N GLN A 197 -55.13 4.94 10.78
CA GLN A 197 -54.32 4.86 12.01
C GLN A 197 -52.80 5.01 11.78
N VAL A 198 -52.39 5.23 10.52
CA VAL A 198 -50.97 5.27 10.08
C VAL A 198 -50.61 6.61 9.44
N ILE A 199 -51.58 7.51 9.25
CA ILE A 199 -51.42 8.77 8.51
C ILE A 199 -50.29 9.65 9.09
N ASP A 200 -50.17 9.73 10.41
CA ASP A 200 -49.14 10.54 11.08
C ASP A 200 -47.70 9.98 10.96
N ASP A 201 -47.55 8.73 10.50
CA ASP A 201 -46.28 8.00 10.43
C ASP A 201 -45.71 7.86 9.01
N LEU A 202 -46.47 8.27 7.99
CA LEU A 202 -46.02 8.27 6.61
C LEU A 202 -45.09 9.46 6.36
N ASN A 203 -44.03 9.26 5.58
CA ASN A 203 -43.17 10.38 5.21
C ASN A 203 -43.85 11.19 4.08
N PRO A 204 -44.22 12.46 4.33
CA PRO A 204 -44.96 13.27 3.37
C PRO A 204 -44.13 13.58 2.10
N ASP A 205 -42.80 13.58 2.20
CA ASP A 205 -41.89 14.01 1.12
C ASP A 205 -41.87 13.04 -0.08
N TYR A 206 -42.31 11.80 0.11
CA TYR A 206 -42.34 10.75 -0.93
C TYR A 206 -43.75 10.26 -1.26
N GLN A 207 -44.78 10.94 -0.77
CA GLN A 207 -46.18 10.52 -0.91
C GLN A 207 -46.76 10.92 -2.27
N SER A 208 -47.54 10.02 -2.89
CA SER A 208 -48.17 10.30 -4.19
C SER A 208 -49.38 11.25 -4.08
N PRO A 209 -49.74 12.00 -5.14
CA PRO A 209 -50.83 12.98 -5.12
C PRO A 209 -52.17 12.43 -4.63
N GLU A 210 -52.53 11.22 -5.06
CA GLU A 210 -53.76 10.53 -4.67
C GLU A 210 -53.73 10.08 -3.20
N CYS A 211 -52.56 9.64 -2.71
CA CYS A 211 -52.40 9.24 -1.31
C CYS A 211 -52.37 10.45 -0.38
N PHE A 212 -51.91 11.61 -0.83
CA PHE A 212 -51.94 12.84 -0.04
C PHE A 212 -53.37 13.32 0.20
N LYS A 213 -54.24 13.25 -0.84
CA LYS A 213 -55.67 13.57 -0.72
C LYS A 213 -56.43 12.55 0.13
N ASP A 214 -56.12 11.26 -0.06
CA ASP A 214 -56.74 10.16 0.65
C ASP A 214 -55.73 9.00 0.81
N PRO A 215 -55.14 8.81 2.01
CA PRO A 215 -54.16 7.76 2.28
C PRO A 215 -54.68 6.33 2.03
N THR A 216 -56.01 6.15 1.96
CA THR A 216 -56.61 4.84 1.66
C THR A 216 -56.43 4.42 0.20
N GLN A 217 -56.13 5.38 -0.70
CA GLN A 217 -55.93 5.16 -2.14
C GLN A 217 -54.58 4.52 -2.50
N ALA A 218 -53.73 4.18 -1.52
CA ALA A 218 -52.42 3.57 -1.77
C ALA A 218 -52.52 2.27 -2.60
N SER A 219 -51.84 2.30 -3.75
CA SER A 219 -51.91 1.30 -4.83
C SER A 219 -50.51 0.95 -5.33
N ILE A 220 -50.41 0.08 -6.35
CA ILE A 220 -49.12 -0.17 -7.02
C ILE A 220 -48.55 1.14 -7.59
N ALA A 221 -49.41 1.99 -8.16
CA ALA A 221 -49.01 3.26 -8.77
C ALA A 221 -48.47 4.28 -7.73
N SER A 222 -48.85 4.17 -6.45
CA SER A 222 -48.28 5.01 -5.39
C SER A 222 -46.86 4.59 -4.99
N ASP A 223 -46.56 3.28 -4.95
CA ASP A 223 -45.19 2.78 -4.72
C ASP A 223 -44.26 3.16 -5.89
N ILE A 224 -44.78 3.11 -7.14
CA ILE A 224 -44.06 3.54 -8.34
C ILE A 224 -43.76 5.04 -8.29
N TYR A 225 -44.71 5.88 -7.88
CA TYR A 225 -44.47 7.31 -7.73
C TYR A 225 -43.39 7.63 -6.70
N ALA A 226 -43.47 7.04 -5.50
CA ALA A 226 -42.47 7.19 -4.46
C ALA A 226 -41.06 6.80 -4.95
N LEU A 227 -40.98 5.73 -5.74
CA LEU A 227 -39.72 5.29 -6.36
C LEU A 227 -39.17 6.30 -7.37
N GLY A 228 -40.02 6.99 -8.13
CA GLY A 228 -39.63 8.05 -9.05
C GLY A 228 -38.93 9.21 -8.35
N LEU A 229 -39.48 9.64 -7.21
CA LEU A 229 -38.86 10.68 -6.37
C LEU A 229 -37.52 10.22 -5.80
N ILE A 230 -37.43 8.98 -5.32
CA ILE A 230 -36.17 8.39 -4.81
C ILE A 230 -35.11 8.33 -5.92
N TYR A 231 -35.49 8.00 -7.16
CA TYR A 231 -34.56 7.94 -8.29
C TYR A 231 -34.13 9.32 -8.76
N TYR A 232 -35.01 10.30 -8.74
CA TYR A 232 -34.64 11.69 -8.99
C TYR A 232 -33.60 12.15 -7.96
N GLU A 233 -33.92 12.01 -6.67
CA GLU A 233 -33.03 12.38 -5.56
C GLU A 233 -31.70 11.63 -5.61
N LEU A 234 -31.70 10.34 -5.98
CA LEU A 234 -30.48 9.55 -6.14
C LEU A 234 -29.56 10.08 -7.26
N LEU A 235 -30.14 10.59 -8.35
CA LEU A 235 -29.38 11.08 -9.50
C LEU A 235 -28.90 12.51 -9.30
N THR A 236 -29.77 13.40 -8.82
CA THR A 236 -29.51 14.84 -8.68
C THR A 236 -28.92 15.21 -7.32
N GLY A 237 -29.27 14.49 -6.26
CA GLY A 237 -28.96 14.82 -4.86
C GLY A 237 -30.02 15.66 -4.16
N GLU A 238 -31.09 16.07 -4.87
CA GLU A 238 -32.16 16.94 -4.37
C GLU A 238 -33.51 16.39 -4.83
N LEU A 239 -34.59 16.66 -4.08
CA LEU A 239 -35.94 16.29 -4.50
C LEU A 239 -36.41 17.19 -5.67
N PRO A 240 -37.25 16.68 -6.59
CA PRO A 240 -37.73 17.46 -7.73
C PRO A 240 -38.71 18.58 -7.34
N PHE A 241 -39.26 18.51 -6.14
CA PHE A 241 -40.21 19.47 -5.58
C PHE A 241 -39.81 19.83 -4.15
N GLU A 242 -39.85 21.11 -3.80
CA GLU A 242 -39.56 21.60 -2.46
C GLU A 242 -40.67 21.25 -1.46
N ASN A 243 -41.91 21.17 -1.93
CA ASN A 243 -43.09 20.83 -1.14
C ASN A 243 -44.23 20.31 -2.04
N ILE A 244 -45.27 19.78 -1.40
CA ILE A 244 -46.42 19.19 -2.07
C ILE A 244 -47.22 20.23 -2.88
N ASP A 245 -47.30 21.48 -2.43
CA ASP A 245 -48.00 22.53 -3.16
C ASP A 245 -47.33 22.80 -4.52
N GLN A 246 -46.00 22.86 -4.56
CA GLN A 246 -45.23 22.99 -5.81
C GLN A 246 -45.41 21.77 -6.72
N MET A 247 -45.46 20.57 -6.15
CA MET A 247 -45.75 19.35 -6.92
C MET A 247 -47.15 19.38 -7.54
N MET A 248 -48.16 19.90 -6.81
CA MET A 248 -49.53 20.06 -7.31
C MET A 248 -49.64 21.15 -8.37
N GLU A 249 -48.91 22.27 -8.24
CA GLU A 249 -48.88 23.34 -9.25
C GLU A 249 -48.18 22.92 -10.54
N ALA A 250 -47.16 22.06 -10.43
CA ALA A 250 -46.40 21.54 -11.57
C ALA A 250 -47.04 20.32 -12.23
N ASP A 251 -48.20 19.85 -11.76
CA ASP A 251 -48.84 18.60 -12.20
C ASP A 251 -47.85 17.42 -12.25
N GLY A 252 -46.97 17.29 -11.24
CA GLY A 252 -45.95 16.24 -11.19
C GLY A 252 -44.82 16.35 -12.23
N LYS A 253 -44.73 17.44 -13.00
CA LYS A 253 -43.64 17.68 -13.96
C LYS A 253 -42.40 18.27 -13.30
N PHE A 254 -41.24 17.71 -13.61
CA PHE A 254 -39.97 18.21 -13.06
C PHE A 254 -39.69 19.63 -13.57
N LEU A 255 -39.54 20.58 -12.63
CA LEU A 255 -39.22 21.98 -12.93
C LEU A 255 -37.82 22.13 -13.53
N MET A 256 -36.88 21.31 -13.06
CA MET A 256 -35.56 21.14 -13.64
C MET A 256 -35.35 19.66 -13.94
N LYS A 257 -34.96 19.33 -15.16
CA LYS A 257 -34.75 17.93 -15.56
C LYS A 257 -33.50 17.36 -14.89
N PRO A 258 -33.45 16.04 -14.61
CA PRO A 258 -32.23 15.40 -14.13
C PRO A 258 -30.99 15.71 -14.99
N SER A 259 -31.12 15.70 -16.31
CA SER A 259 -30.03 16.04 -17.24
C SER A 259 -29.59 17.50 -17.18
N GLU A 260 -30.46 18.43 -16.77
CA GLU A 260 -30.12 19.84 -16.55
C GLU A 260 -29.34 20.03 -15.25
N HIS A 261 -29.64 19.25 -14.21
CA HIS A 261 -28.82 19.19 -12.98
C HIS A 261 -27.46 18.50 -13.22
N LYS A 262 -27.45 17.42 -14.02
CA LYS A 262 -26.24 16.64 -14.32
C LYS A 262 -26.17 16.28 -15.82
N PRO A 263 -25.36 17.01 -16.60
CA PRO A 263 -25.26 16.82 -18.06
C PRO A 263 -24.79 15.42 -18.50
N ASP A 264 -24.09 14.69 -17.63
CA ASP A 264 -23.48 13.38 -17.92
C ASP A 264 -24.47 12.19 -17.82
N LEU A 265 -25.76 12.44 -17.61
CA LEU A 265 -26.77 11.37 -17.51
C LEU A 265 -27.16 10.78 -18.90
N LEU A 266 -27.70 9.56 -18.89
CA LEU A 266 -28.10 8.84 -20.11
C LEU A 266 -29.18 9.60 -20.90
N ILE A 267 -29.02 9.64 -22.23
CA ILE A 267 -30.02 10.18 -23.15
C ILE A 267 -31.34 9.37 -22.98
N GLY A 268 -32.45 10.07 -22.71
CA GLY A 268 -33.76 9.46 -22.48
C GLY A 268 -34.09 9.15 -21.01
N ILE A 269 -33.16 9.37 -20.07
CA ILE A 269 -33.43 9.17 -18.63
C ILE A 269 -34.51 10.12 -18.11
N ASP A 270 -34.58 11.35 -18.62
CA ASP A 270 -35.54 12.37 -18.18
C ASP A 270 -36.96 11.93 -18.48
N GLU A 271 -37.23 11.45 -19.69
CA GLU A 271 -38.56 10.97 -20.10
C GLU A 271 -38.95 9.70 -19.32
N TRP A 272 -38.00 8.80 -19.13
CA TRP A 272 -38.22 7.57 -18.36
C TRP A 272 -38.54 7.86 -16.89
N LEU A 273 -37.84 8.82 -16.29
CA LEU A 273 -38.03 9.21 -14.90
C LEU A 273 -39.30 10.06 -14.70
N GLN A 274 -39.59 10.98 -15.62
CA GLN A 274 -40.80 11.79 -15.61
C GLN A 274 -42.05 10.90 -15.59
N LYS A 275 -42.03 9.77 -16.30
CA LYS A 275 -43.12 8.80 -16.33
C LYS A 275 -43.39 8.11 -14.98
N PHE A 276 -42.48 8.12 -14.01
CA PHE A 276 -42.82 7.68 -12.64
C PHE A 276 -43.69 8.70 -11.90
N CYS A 277 -43.50 9.98 -12.21
CA CYS A 277 -44.04 11.11 -11.46
C CYS A 277 -45.24 11.79 -12.15
N GLU A 278 -45.83 11.18 -13.18
CA GLU A 278 -47.08 11.68 -13.79
C GLU A 278 -48.18 11.85 -12.74
N PHE A 279 -48.91 12.95 -12.83
CA PHE A 279 -49.91 13.33 -11.84
C PHE A 279 -51.00 12.26 -11.71
N ASP A 280 -51.56 11.84 -12.85
CA ASP A 280 -52.57 10.80 -12.92
C ASP A 280 -51.94 9.40 -12.80
N PRO A 281 -52.41 8.54 -11.86
CA PRO A 281 -51.83 7.22 -11.64
C PRO A 281 -51.82 6.29 -12.86
N GLU A 282 -52.74 6.49 -13.82
CA GLU A 282 -52.87 5.68 -15.03
C GLU A 282 -51.78 5.96 -16.09
N ASP A 283 -51.21 7.17 -16.06
CA ASP A 283 -50.16 7.60 -17.01
C ASP A 283 -48.75 7.20 -16.55
N ARG A 284 -48.62 6.74 -15.30
CA ARG A 284 -47.36 6.25 -14.73
C ARG A 284 -46.91 4.93 -15.37
N HIS A 285 -45.72 4.46 -15.02
CA HIS A 285 -45.32 3.09 -15.38
C HIS A 285 -46.31 2.07 -14.82
N ILE A 286 -46.92 1.27 -15.70
CA ILE A 286 -47.96 0.29 -15.37
C ILE A 286 -47.47 -0.73 -14.32
N SER A 287 -46.18 -1.06 -14.30
CA SER A 287 -45.57 -1.92 -13.29
C SER A 287 -44.06 -1.72 -13.17
N ALA A 288 -43.49 -2.15 -12.04
CA ALA A 288 -42.04 -2.14 -11.82
C ALA A 288 -41.28 -3.00 -12.85
N ALA A 289 -41.89 -4.07 -13.38
CA ALA A 289 -41.30 -4.89 -14.43
C ALA A 289 -41.13 -4.14 -15.76
N ILE A 290 -42.13 -3.34 -16.15
CA ILE A 290 -42.09 -2.54 -17.39
C ILE A 290 -41.08 -1.40 -17.25
N ALA A 291 -41.08 -0.73 -16.10
CA ALA A 291 -40.10 0.31 -15.81
C ALA A 291 -38.66 -0.22 -15.85
N ARG A 292 -38.42 -1.42 -15.29
CA ARG A 292 -37.11 -2.10 -15.35
C ARG A 292 -36.70 -2.43 -16.79
N LYS A 293 -37.63 -2.93 -17.61
CA LYS A 293 -37.36 -3.20 -19.03
C LYS A 293 -36.98 -1.92 -19.78
N ALA A 294 -37.71 -0.83 -19.57
CA ALA A 294 -37.40 0.45 -20.20
C ALA A 294 -36.05 1.03 -19.75
N LEU A 295 -35.66 0.81 -18.49
CA LEU A 295 -34.32 1.14 -18.00
C LEU A 295 -33.24 0.29 -18.69
N ASP A 296 -33.49 -1.00 -18.86
CA ASP A 296 -32.57 -1.91 -19.57
C ASP A 296 -32.37 -1.49 -21.03
N ASP A 297 -33.43 -1.03 -21.70
CA ASP A 297 -33.41 -0.53 -23.08
C ASP A 297 -32.61 0.79 -23.21
N LEU A 298 -32.62 1.68 -22.21
CA LEU A 298 -31.83 2.92 -22.18
C LEU A 298 -30.31 2.68 -22.05
N ILE A 299 -29.91 1.57 -21.41
CA ILE A 299 -28.51 1.25 -21.12
C ILE A 299 -27.83 0.56 -22.31
N LEU A 300 -28.61 -0.02 -23.24
CA LEU A 300 -28.14 -0.74 -24.42
C LEU A 300 -28.83 -0.23 -25.69
N PRO A 301 -28.46 0.97 -26.19
CA PRO A 301 -29.01 1.50 -27.43
C PRO A 301 -28.29 0.87 -28.62
N GLU A 302 -28.66 -0.34 -29.04
CA GLU A 302 -28.25 -0.80 -30.37
C GLU A 302 -29.00 0.01 -31.45
N ALA A 303 -28.22 0.78 -32.22
CA ALA A 303 -28.55 1.41 -33.50
C ALA A 303 -29.58 2.56 -33.51
N LYS A 304 -29.09 3.82 -33.54
CA LYS A 304 -29.42 4.85 -34.57
C LYS A 304 -28.71 6.21 -34.37
N ASN A 305 -27.86 6.53 -35.33
CA ASN A 305 -27.48 7.81 -35.96
C ASN A 305 -27.43 9.15 -35.19
N ASP A 306 -26.24 9.75 -35.28
CA ASP A 306 -25.88 11.13 -35.69
C ASP A 306 -26.75 12.33 -35.25
N GLN A 307 -26.14 13.29 -34.51
CA GLN A 307 -25.70 14.61 -35.02
C GLN A 307 -25.27 15.55 -33.88
N VAL A 308 -24.18 16.30 -34.12
CA VAL A 308 -23.61 17.38 -33.29
C VAL A 308 -24.32 18.72 -33.59
N PRO A 309 -24.40 19.66 -32.62
CA PRO A 309 -24.13 21.06 -32.99
C PRO A 309 -23.28 21.87 -32.01
N ASP A 310 -22.74 22.96 -32.59
CA ASP A 310 -21.72 23.91 -32.16
C ASP A 310 -22.00 24.74 -30.89
N VAL A 311 -20.91 25.21 -30.25
CA VAL A 311 -20.94 26.38 -29.34
C VAL A 311 -19.78 27.34 -29.66
N ILE A 312 -20.14 28.62 -29.81
CA ILE A 312 -19.29 29.79 -30.09
C ILE A 312 -18.87 30.47 -28.76
N ASP A 313 -17.62 30.91 -28.72
CA ASP A 313 -16.90 31.64 -27.66
C ASP A 313 -17.41 33.07 -27.40
N PRO A 314 -17.11 33.69 -26.24
CA PRO A 314 -16.32 34.92 -26.35
C PRO A 314 -15.26 35.17 -25.24
N ALA A 315 -14.04 35.46 -25.75
CA ALA A 315 -13.16 36.59 -25.41
C ALA A 315 -12.33 36.54 -24.11
N LEU A 316 -11.08 36.08 -24.30
CA LEU A 316 -9.96 36.08 -23.35
C LEU A 316 -9.39 37.49 -23.09
N ALA A 317 -9.18 37.80 -21.82
CA ALA A 317 -8.25 38.83 -21.37
C ALA A 317 -6.81 38.29 -21.47
N VAL A 318 -5.90 39.08 -22.07
CA VAL A 318 -4.48 38.71 -22.23
C VAL A 318 -3.79 38.67 -20.85
N PRO A 319 -3.26 37.53 -20.39
CA PRO A 319 -2.51 37.46 -19.13
C PRO A 319 -1.15 38.12 -19.30
N GLN A 320 -0.74 38.95 -18.33
CA GLN A 320 0.64 39.42 -18.23
C GLN A 320 1.55 38.23 -17.91
N LEU A 321 2.65 38.07 -18.64
CA LEU A 321 3.65 37.03 -18.37
C LEU A 321 4.22 37.19 -16.93
N PRO A 322 4.28 36.11 -16.13
CA PRO A 322 4.95 36.12 -14.83
C PRO A 322 6.42 36.59 -14.95
N GLU A 323 6.90 37.36 -13.97
CA GLU A 323 8.29 37.88 -13.99
C GLU A 323 9.35 36.77 -13.92
N ASP A 324 9.03 35.62 -13.30
CA ASP A 324 9.92 34.45 -13.19
C ASP A 324 9.56 33.35 -14.20
N LEU A 325 10.21 33.38 -15.35
CA LEU A 325 10.10 32.35 -16.39
C LEU A 325 10.73 31.00 -15.98
N MET A 326 11.52 30.96 -14.90
CA MET A 326 12.17 29.73 -14.43
C MET A 326 11.22 28.84 -13.61
N ASN A 327 10.08 29.37 -13.15
CA ASN A 327 9.08 28.66 -12.36
C ASN A 327 7.65 29.01 -12.80
N LEU A 328 7.29 28.64 -14.02
CA LEU A 328 5.92 28.80 -14.50
C LEU A 328 4.97 27.78 -13.82
N PRO A 329 3.75 28.20 -13.39
CA PRO A 329 2.80 27.28 -12.77
C PRO A 329 2.26 26.27 -13.78
N GLN A 330 1.83 25.10 -13.29
CA GLN A 330 1.14 24.11 -14.11
C GLN A 330 -0.16 24.70 -14.68
N GLU A 331 -0.53 24.29 -15.89
CA GLU A 331 -1.65 24.81 -16.68
C GLU A 331 -1.48 26.25 -17.19
N PHE A 332 -0.35 26.92 -16.91
CA PHE A 332 -0.05 28.23 -17.51
C PHE A 332 0.04 28.13 -19.03
N ILE A 333 -0.59 29.05 -19.76
CA ILE A 333 -0.55 29.06 -21.24
C ILE A 333 0.54 30.03 -21.69
N LEU A 334 1.60 29.48 -22.30
CA LEU A 334 2.71 30.22 -22.86
C LEU A 334 2.46 30.51 -24.35
N ALA A 335 2.70 31.75 -24.78
CA ALA A 335 2.53 32.21 -26.16
C ALA A 335 1.16 31.83 -26.77
N ASP A 336 0.09 31.93 -25.96
CA ASP A 336 -1.31 31.65 -26.34
C ASP A 336 -1.56 30.25 -26.96
N ARG A 337 -0.64 29.30 -26.76
CA ARG A 337 -0.63 28.01 -27.44
C ARG A 337 -0.14 26.86 -26.57
N PHE A 338 0.86 27.10 -25.76
CA PHE A 338 1.60 26.03 -25.09
C PHE A 338 1.27 25.98 -23.62
N ARG A 339 0.42 25.03 -23.24
CA ARG A 339 0.02 24.83 -21.85
C ARG A 339 1.10 24.07 -21.09
N ILE A 340 1.69 24.69 -20.06
CA ILE A 340 2.74 24.10 -19.23
C ILE A 340 2.18 22.89 -18.47
N GLN A 341 2.81 21.73 -18.64
CA GLN A 341 2.49 20.51 -17.87
C GLN A 341 3.50 20.29 -16.74
N LYS A 342 4.80 20.39 -17.03
CA LYS A 342 5.87 20.08 -16.07
C LYS A 342 7.18 20.77 -16.47
N ARG A 343 7.95 21.27 -15.50
CA ARG A 343 9.35 21.66 -15.73
C ARG A 343 10.23 20.42 -15.86
N LEU A 344 11.02 20.35 -16.93
CA LEU A 344 11.90 19.20 -17.23
C LEU A 344 13.34 19.43 -16.74
N GLY A 345 13.84 20.66 -16.79
CA GLY A 345 15.20 20.98 -16.34
C GLY A 345 15.54 22.46 -16.46
N SER A 346 16.65 22.88 -15.87
CA SER A 346 17.17 24.25 -16.00
C SER A 346 18.69 24.26 -16.05
N GLY A 347 19.26 25.06 -16.95
CA GLY A 347 20.70 25.26 -17.08
C GLY A 347 21.10 26.73 -16.92
N GLY A 348 22.40 27.02 -17.08
CA GLY A 348 22.93 28.39 -16.96
C GLY A 348 22.36 29.42 -17.95
N PHE A 349 21.74 28.94 -19.03
CA PHE A 349 21.24 29.76 -20.14
C PHE A 349 19.71 29.72 -20.31
N GLY A 350 18.98 28.85 -19.60
CA GLY A 350 17.55 28.67 -19.85
C GLY A 350 16.87 27.57 -19.04
N VAL A 351 15.60 27.31 -19.36
CA VAL A 351 14.73 26.32 -18.71
C VAL A 351 13.92 25.56 -19.77
N ALA A 352 13.72 24.26 -19.56
CA ALA A 352 12.93 23.40 -20.43
C ALA A 352 11.62 22.99 -19.74
N TYR A 353 10.50 23.06 -20.46
CA TYR A 353 9.17 22.66 -20.00
C TYR A 353 8.56 21.64 -20.94
N LYS A 354 7.91 20.62 -20.37
CA LYS A 354 6.92 19.79 -21.06
C LYS A 354 5.64 20.61 -21.21
N VAL A 355 5.15 20.72 -22.43
CA VAL A 355 3.96 21.50 -22.76
C VAL A 355 2.98 20.70 -23.60
N PHE A 356 1.71 21.01 -23.49
CA PHE A 356 0.68 20.58 -24.42
C PHE A 356 0.47 21.68 -25.46
N ASP A 357 0.74 21.38 -26.72
CA ASP A 357 0.51 22.27 -27.86
C ASP A 357 -0.96 22.16 -28.30
N SER A 358 -1.76 23.16 -27.95
CA SER A 358 -3.21 23.14 -28.21
C SER A 358 -3.57 23.15 -29.69
N LEU A 359 -2.71 23.71 -30.56
CA LEU A 359 -2.96 23.72 -32.01
C LEU A 359 -2.61 22.37 -32.66
N GLY A 360 -1.61 21.68 -32.11
CA GLY A 360 -1.16 20.40 -32.64
C GLY A 360 -1.83 19.18 -32.00
N ASP A 361 -2.56 19.36 -30.90
CA ASP A 361 -3.09 18.30 -30.02
C ASP A 361 -2.00 17.27 -29.63
N VAL A 362 -0.80 17.78 -29.32
CA VAL A 362 0.38 16.95 -29.04
C VAL A 362 1.23 17.52 -27.92
N VAL A 363 1.92 16.65 -27.20
CA VAL A 363 2.90 17.03 -26.18
C VAL A 363 4.23 17.41 -26.86
N ARG A 364 4.83 18.51 -26.40
CA ARG A 364 6.10 19.07 -26.90
C ARG A 364 7.02 19.46 -25.74
N VAL A 365 8.27 19.79 -26.06
CA VAL A 365 9.20 20.41 -25.11
C VAL A 365 9.52 21.83 -25.57
N ILE A 366 9.39 22.81 -24.68
CA ILE A 366 9.81 24.19 -24.93
C ILE A 366 11.02 24.52 -24.09
N LYS A 367 12.10 24.93 -24.76
CA LYS A 367 13.31 25.49 -24.14
C LYS A 367 13.25 27.01 -24.23
N LEU A 368 13.07 27.67 -23.09
CA LEU A 368 13.17 29.12 -22.95
C LEU A 368 14.62 29.49 -22.66
N VAL A 369 15.16 30.48 -23.38
CA VAL A 369 16.52 30.98 -23.15
C VAL A 369 16.43 32.32 -22.42
N THR A 370 16.90 32.37 -21.17
CA THR A 370 16.63 33.49 -20.24
C THR A 370 17.85 34.38 -19.98
N LYS A 371 19.06 33.95 -20.37
CA LYS A 371 20.31 34.70 -20.17
C LYS A 371 21.29 34.46 -21.32
N ASP A 372 21.80 35.55 -21.91
CA ASP A 372 22.99 35.57 -22.77
C ASP A 372 23.65 36.96 -22.68
N ARG A 373 24.99 37.06 -22.79
CA ARG A 373 25.74 38.31 -22.62
C ARG A 373 25.72 39.21 -23.86
N HIS A 374 25.37 38.70 -25.05
CA HIS A 374 25.43 39.47 -26.30
C HIS A 374 24.07 39.54 -27.03
N SER A 375 23.50 38.41 -27.47
CA SER A 375 22.14 38.35 -28.03
C SER A 375 21.58 36.94 -27.96
N VAL A 376 20.64 36.72 -27.03
CA VAL A 376 19.92 35.46 -26.83
C VAL A 376 19.25 34.97 -28.13
N TYR A 377 18.79 35.91 -28.95
CA TYR A 377 18.07 35.63 -30.18
C TYR A 377 18.97 35.07 -31.30
N GLU A 378 20.16 35.63 -31.51
CA GLU A 378 21.03 35.18 -32.60
C GLU A 378 21.56 33.77 -32.37
N ARG A 379 21.88 33.44 -31.11
CA ARG A 379 22.28 32.10 -30.69
C ARG A 379 21.18 31.08 -30.97
N LEU A 380 19.97 31.36 -30.50
CA LEU A 380 18.81 30.48 -30.68
C LEU A 380 18.46 30.31 -32.16
N ARG A 381 18.55 31.39 -32.96
CA ARG A 381 18.33 31.33 -34.41
C ARG A 381 19.35 30.44 -35.12
N ARG A 382 20.63 30.50 -34.73
CA ARG A 382 21.68 29.61 -35.27
C ARG A 382 21.41 28.15 -34.88
N GLU A 383 21.12 27.88 -33.61
CA GLU A 383 20.79 26.55 -33.10
C GLU A 383 19.59 25.94 -33.85
N TYR A 384 18.48 26.67 -33.96
CA TYR A 384 17.31 26.24 -34.72
C TYR A 384 17.63 25.98 -36.19
N LYS A 385 18.35 26.89 -36.87
CA LYS A 385 18.69 26.72 -38.29
C LYS A 385 19.53 25.47 -38.53
N THR A 386 20.52 25.23 -37.66
CA THR A 386 21.39 24.05 -37.76
C THR A 386 20.59 22.76 -37.53
N LEU A 387 19.81 22.70 -36.44
CA LEU A 387 19.03 21.51 -36.09
C LEU A 387 17.88 21.23 -37.06
N ASN A 388 17.22 22.25 -37.60
CA ASN A 388 16.11 22.09 -38.55
C ASN A 388 16.57 21.56 -39.93
N SER A 389 17.86 21.66 -40.23
CA SER A 389 18.43 21.13 -41.48
C SER A 389 18.89 19.66 -41.40
N LEU A 390 18.87 19.07 -40.20
CA LEU A 390 19.26 17.69 -39.97
C LEU A 390 18.15 16.72 -40.43
N PRO A 391 18.50 15.65 -41.18
CA PRO A 391 17.56 14.55 -41.39
C PRO A 391 17.20 13.86 -40.07
N ASP A 392 15.97 13.36 -39.98
CA ASP A 392 15.48 12.62 -38.82
C ASP A 392 16.36 11.38 -38.54
N HIS A 393 16.67 11.14 -37.26
CA HIS A 393 17.48 9.99 -36.82
C HIS A 393 16.96 9.44 -35.49
N PRO A 394 16.90 8.11 -35.29
CA PRO A 394 16.33 7.49 -34.09
C PRO A 394 17.07 7.83 -32.78
N HIS A 395 18.30 8.30 -32.84
CA HIS A 395 19.12 8.62 -31.67
C HIS A 395 19.33 10.14 -31.43
N VAL A 396 18.61 11.00 -32.14
CA VAL A 396 18.75 12.47 -32.07
C VAL A 396 17.36 13.09 -31.93
N VAL A 397 17.16 14.02 -30.99
CA VAL A 397 15.86 14.70 -30.83
C VAL A 397 15.58 15.68 -31.96
N LYS A 398 14.33 15.71 -32.42
CA LYS A 398 13.86 16.58 -33.50
C LYS A 398 13.46 17.97 -33.01
N VAL A 399 13.96 19.00 -33.70
CA VAL A 399 13.45 20.37 -33.56
C VAL A 399 12.19 20.56 -34.39
N VAL A 400 11.19 21.24 -33.84
CA VAL A 400 9.87 21.42 -34.46
C VAL A 400 9.68 22.86 -34.92
N TRP A 401 10.00 23.81 -34.06
CA TRP A 401 9.75 25.24 -34.30
C TRP A 401 10.66 26.10 -33.42
N ALA A 402 10.79 27.38 -33.74
CA ALA A 402 11.38 28.38 -32.87
C ALA A 402 10.70 29.74 -33.08
N ASP A 403 10.48 30.49 -32.01
CA ASP A 403 9.84 31.80 -32.07
C ASP A 403 10.28 32.72 -30.93
N ARG A 404 9.65 33.89 -30.83
CA ARG A 404 9.77 34.82 -29.70
C ARG A 404 8.44 35.02 -29.02
N MET A 405 8.49 35.25 -27.72
CA MET A 405 7.30 35.64 -26.95
C MET A 405 6.90 37.08 -27.28
N VAL A 406 5.59 37.38 -27.16
CA VAL A 406 5.04 38.74 -27.26
C VAL A 406 5.17 39.45 -25.90
N ASP A 407 6.34 39.31 -25.26
CA ASP A 407 6.68 39.99 -24.01
C ASP A 407 7.58 41.20 -24.29
N ALA A 408 7.74 42.08 -23.30
CA ALA A 408 8.60 43.26 -23.41
C ALA A 408 10.07 42.90 -23.67
N LYS A 409 10.50 41.69 -23.30
CA LYS A 409 11.88 41.19 -23.46
C LYS A 409 12.08 40.40 -24.76
N GLN A 410 11.03 40.13 -25.54
CA GLN A 410 11.05 39.32 -26.77
C GLN A 410 11.78 37.99 -26.56
N THR A 411 11.48 37.32 -25.45
CA THR A 411 12.22 36.15 -24.97
C THR A 411 12.10 35.01 -26.00
N PRO A 412 13.23 34.50 -26.55
CA PRO A 412 13.20 33.48 -27.59
C PRO A 412 13.00 32.08 -27.00
N TYR A 413 12.32 31.21 -27.75
CA TYR A 413 12.11 29.82 -27.39
C TYR A 413 12.26 28.86 -28.59
N ILE A 414 12.71 27.63 -28.31
CA ILE A 414 12.72 26.52 -29.28
C ILE A 414 11.73 25.45 -28.81
N VAL A 415 10.95 24.92 -29.76
CA VAL A 415 10.04 23.79 -29.58
C VAL A 415 10.69 22.53 -30.15
N PHE A 416 10.81 21.49 -29.32
CA PHE A 416 11.27 20.16 -29.70
C PHE A 416 10.11 19.16 -29.64
N GLU A 417 10.29 18.00 -30.27
CA GLU A 417 9.44 16.85 -29.97
C GLU A 417 9.60 16.45 -28.49
N TYR A 418 8.54 15.87 -27.92
CA TYR A 418 8.63 15.27 -26.60
C TYR A 418 9.08 13.82 -26.73
N VAL A 419 10.21 13.51 -26.10
CA VAL A 419 10.76 12.15 -26.04
C VAL A 419 10.44 11.56 -24.67
N GLU A 420 9.70 10.47 -24.64
CA GLU A 420 9.41 9.74 -23.39
C GLU A 420 10.56 8.77 -23.08
N GLY A 421 11.22 8.98 -21.94
CA GLY A 421 12.35 8.16 -21.50
C GLY A 421 12.86 8.55 -20.12
N LEU A 422 13.80 7.75 -19.60
CA LEU A 422 14.49 7.97 -18.32
C LEU A 422 15.82 8.68 -18.56
N ASP A 423 16.19 9.62 -17.69
CA ASP A 423 17.49 10.29 -17.75
C ASP A 423 18.61 9.29 -17.41
N VAL A 424 19.64 9.21 -18.26
CA VAL A 424 20.75 8.26 -18.04
C VAL A 424 21.56 8.62 -16.79
N SER A 425 21.65 9.90 -16.41
CA SER A 425 22.26 10.33 -15.15
C SER A 425 21.50 9.76 -13.95
N ASP A 426 20.16 9.86 -13.95
CA ASP A 426 19.33 9.32 -12.88
C ASP A 426 19.48 7.78 -12.79
N LEU A 427 19.61 7.10 -13.94
CA LEU A 427 19.85 5.65 -13.98
C LEU A 427 21.23 5.25 -13.44
N ILE A 428 22.26 6.07 -13.65
CA ILE A 428 23.60 5.87 -13.08
C ILE A 428 23.55 6.06 -11.56
N ASP A 429 22.92 7.14 -11.09
CA ASP A 429 22.80 7.46 -9.66
C ASP A 429 21.99 6.39 -8.91
N ALA A 430 20.98 5.79 -9.57
CA ALA A 430 20.19 4.68 -9.05
C ALA A 430 20.90 3.31 -9.14
N GLU A 431 22.09 3.23 -9.75
CA GLU A 431 22.79 1.98 -10.10
C GLU A 431 21.91 1.00 -10.88
N ALA A 432 21.10 1.52 -11.81
CA ALA A 432 20.04 0.80 -12.52
C ALA A 432 20.42 0.35 -13.95
N LEU A 433 21.71 0.43 -14.30
CA LEU A 433 22.24 0.03 -15.61
C LEU A 433 23.02 -1.29 -15.52
N SER A 434 22.63 -2.27 -16.34
CA SER A 434 23.45 -3.45 -16.58
C SER A 434 24.67 -3.12 -17.44
N LEU A 435 25.56 -4.10 -17.58
CA LEU A 435 26.72 -4.00 -18.47
C LEU A 435 26.27 -3.87 -19.93
N GLU A 436 25.26 -4.64 -20.32
CA GLU A 436 24.63 -4.67 -21.63
C GLU A 436 23.92 -3.35 -21.94
N ASP A 437 23.21 -2.78 -20.96
CA ASP A 437 22.60 -1.46 -21.10
C ASP A 437 23.66 -0.39 -21.34
N SER A 438 24.74 -0.40 -20.55
CA SER A 438 25.85 0.56 -20.67
C SER A 438 26.48 0.52 -22.07
N VAL A 439 26.72 -0.67 -22.60
CA VAL A 439 27.25 -0.87 -23.96
C VAL A 439 26.26 -0.40 -25.02
N ARG A 440 24.97 -0.69 -24.82
CA ARG A 440 23.90 -0.25 -25.73
C ARG A 440 23.78 1.27 -25.75
N ILE A 441 23.84 1.93 -24.59
CA ILE A 441 23.83 3.40 -24.48
C ILE A 441 24.98 3.99 -25.29
N ALA A 442 26.20 3.47 -25.10
CA ALA A 442 27.39 3.97 -25.78
C ALA A 442 27.31 3.78 -27.30
N ARG A 443 26.84 2.61 -27.75
CA ARG A 443 26.65 2.30 -29.17
C ARG A 443 25.63 3.24 -29.82
N GLU A 444 24.43 3.33 -29.28
CA GLU A 444 23.33 4.12 -29.85
C GLU A 444 23.63 5.62 -29.81
N THR A 445 24.32 6.09 -28.75
CA THR A 445 24.82 7.47 -28.70
C THR A 445 25.87 7.72 -29.79
N ALA A 446 26.81 6.79 -30.01
CA ALA A 446 27.80 6.93 -31.08
C ALA A 446 27.17 6.91 -32.48
N GLU A 447 26.11 6.13 -32.71
CA GLU A 447 25.32 6.17 -33.95
C GLU A 447 24.68 7.55 -34.16
N GLY A 448 24.09 8.14 -33.10
CA GLY A 448 23.58 9.51 -33.13
C GLY A 448 24.66 10.56 -33.39
N LEU A 449 25.82 10.45 -32.75
CA LEU A 449 26.96 11.36 -32.99
C LEU A 449 27.52 11.23 -34.41
N ALA A 450 27.62 10.01 -34.95
CA ALA A 450 28.05 9.77 -36.33
C ALA A 450 27.13 10.51 -37.33
N HIS A 451 25.80 10.44 -37.11
CA HIS A 451 24.82 11.16 -37.90
C HIS A 451 25.00 12.68 -37.83
N LEU A 452 25.21 13.23 -36.63
CA LEU A 452 25.46 14.67 -36.44
C LEU A 452 26.75 15.11 -37.17
N HIS A 453 27.85 14.38 -36.94
CA HIS A 453 29.16 14.70 -37.49
C HIS A 453 29.18 14.65 -39.02
N GLN A 454 28.46 13.70 -39.63
CA GLN A 454 28.31 13.61 -41.09
C GLN A 454 27.66 14.85 -41.71
N HIS A 455 26.81 15.54 -40.96
CA HIS A 455 26.10 16.75 -41.40
C HIS A 455 26.76 18.04 -40.88
N GLY A 456 27.98 17.96 -40.35
CA GLY A 456 28.73 19.12 -39.85
C GLY A 456 28.19 19.71 -38.55
N VAL A 457 27.40 18.94 -37.79
CA VAL A 457 26.85 19.33 -36.49
C VAL A 457 27.63 18.61 -35.39
N TYR A 458 27.99 19.33 -34.33
CA TYR A 458 28.76 18.80 -33.19
C TYR A 458 27.99 19.08 -31.90
N HIS A 459 27.87 18.09 -31.03
CA HIS A 459 27.02 18.21 -29.83
C HIS A 459 27.66 19.11 -28.76
N GLN A 460 28.95 18.92 -28.52
CA GLN A 460 29.86 19.64 -27.64
C GLN A 460 29.58 19.58 -26.12
N ASP A 461 28.43 19.04 -25.68
CA ASP A 461 28.13 18.80 -24.26
C ASP A 461 27.54 17.40 -24.03
N VAL A 462 28.17 16.36 -24.58
CA VAL A 462 27.75 14.96 -24.36
C VAL A 462 28.01 14.59 -22.89
N LYS A 463 26.96 14.18 -22.18
CA LYS A 463 27.00 13.72 -20.78
C LYS A 463 25.73 12.94 -20.45
N PRO A 464 25.69 12.15 -19.36
CA PRO A 464 24.52 11.36 -18.99
C PRO A 464 23.19 12.15 -18.94
N SER A 465 23.19 13.37 -18.39
CA SER A 465 21.98 14.21 -18.29
C SER A 465 21.45 14.74 -19.63
N ASN A 466 22.17 14.51 -20.73
CA ASN A 466 21.79 14.89 -22.09
C ASN A 466 21.45 13.65 -22.94
N LEU A 467 21.28 12.49 -22.31
CA LEU A 467 20.90 11.23 -22.93
C LEU A 467 19.63 10.71 -22.25
N LEU A 468 18.60 10.43 -23.05
CA LEU A 468 17.38 9.79 -22.58
C LEU A 468 17.34 8.33 -23.00
N TRP A 469 17.14 7.42 -22.05
CA TRP A 469 16.89 6.00 -22.28
C TRP A 469 15.41 5.77 -22.58
N THR A 470 15.09 5.40 -23.82
CA THR A 470 13.70 5.28 -24.29
C THR A 470 13.37 3.86 -24.73
N ASN A 471 12.11 3.66 -25.12
CA ASN A 471 11.66 2.39 -25.67
C ASN A 471 12.31 2.04 -27.02
N GLU A 472 12.76 3.05 -27.76
CA GLU A 472 13.37 2.94 -29.09
C GLU A 472 14.90 2.97 -29.05
N GLY A 473 15.50 3.09 -27.85
CA GLY A 473 16.94 3.27 -27.65
C GLY A 473 17.28 4.64 -27.05
N VAL A 474 18.57 4.99 -27.04
CA VAL A 474 19.02 6.28 -26.51
C VAL A 474 18.66 7.42 -27.44
N ARG A 475 18.21 8.55 -26.88
CA ARG A 475 17.97 9.81 -27.58
C ARG A 475 18.89 10.89 -27.04
N ILE A 476 19.69 11.49 -27.92
CA ILE A 476 20.54 12.65 -27.60
C ILE A 476 19.66 13.90 -27.58
N ILE A 477 19.74 14.66 -26.48
CA ILE A 477 19.00 15.90 -26.25
C ILE A 477 19.94 17.05 -25.88
N ASP A 478 19.41 18.28 -25.90
CA ASP A 478 20.07 19.51 -25.44
C ASP A 478 21.43 19.82 -26.10
N PHE A 479 21.36 20.27 -27.35
CA PHE A 479 22.52 20.63 -28.15
C PHE A 479 23.11 21.98 -27.75
N ASN A 480 24.44 22.05 -27.56
CA ASN A 480 25.14 23.31 -27.39
C ASN A 480 25.86 23.75 -28.68
N VAL A 481 25.13 23.70 -29.80
CA VAL A 481 25.66 23.86 -31.18
C VAL A 481 26.04 25.32 -31.53
N SER A 482 25.75 26.29 -30.66
CA SER A 482 25.75 27.72 -30.95
C SER A 482 26.65 28.58 -30.03
N VAL A 483 27.80 28.04 -29.59
CA VAL A 483 28.86 28.90 -29.01
C VAL A 483 29.53 29.66 -30.16
N ALA A 484 29.44 31.00 -30.15
CA ALA A 484 29.90 31.87 -31.23
C ALA A 484 31.44 32.02 -31.26
N GLU A 485 31.95 32.36 -32.44
CA GLU A 485 33.37 32.62 -32.80
C GLU A 485 33.99 33.84 -32.09
N ASP A 486 33.22 34.64 -31.33
CA ASP A 486 33.69 35.92 -30.75
C ASP A 486 33.42 36.08 -29.22
N ASP A 487 33.03 35.01 -28.51
CA ASP A 487 32.80 35.12 -27.07
C ASP A 487 34.13 35.15 -26.29
N ASP A 488 34.42 36.27 -25.64
CA ASP A 488 35.56 36.58 -24.74
C ASP A 488 35.68 35.66 -23.49
N ILE A 489 34.96 34.52 -23.47
CA ILE A 489 35.23 33.41 -22.56
C ILE A 489 36.24 32.51 -23.27
N GLN A 490 37.53 32.72 -22.99
CA GLN A 490 38.58 31.75 -23.33
C GLN A 490 38.14 30.36 -22.86
N GLY A 491 37.66 29.53 -23.80
CA GLY A 491 37.47 28.10 -23.59
C GLY A 491 36.08 27.48 -23.73
N GLY A 492 35.29 27.88 -24.73
CA GLY A 492 34.28 27.03 -25.40
C GLY A 492 33.28 26.29 -24.50
N GLY A 493 32.08 26.85 -24.31
CA GLY A 493 31.00 26.32 -23.46
C GLY A 493 30.83 24.79 -23.48
N GLY A 494 30.90 24.17 -22.30
CA GLY A 494 30.75 22.73 -22.07
C GLY A 494 30.99 22.39 -20.60
N THR A 495 30.50 21.24 -20.15
CA THR A 495 30.69 20.80 -18.77
C THR A 495 32.15 20.38 -18.56
N ARG A 496 32.94 21.14 -17.79
CA ARG A 496 34.41 20.97 -17.62
C ARG A 496 34.85 19.53 -17.33
N ARG A 497 34.00 18.76 -16.64
CA ARG A 497 34.22 17.35 -16.28
C ARG A 497 34.30 16.40 -17.49
N TYR A 498 33.72 16.77 -18.62
CA TYR A 498 33.64 15.96 -19.84
C TYR A 498 34.54 16.50 -20.98
N LEU A 499 35.34 17.54 -20.71
CA LEU A 499 36.28 18.09 -21.70
C LEU A 499 37.57 17.26 -21.74
N PRO A 500 38.18 17.07 -22.93
CA PRO A 500 39.49 16.45 -23.03
C PRO A 500 40.58 17.19 -22.22
N PRO A 501 41.52 16.47 -21.58
CA PRO A 501 42.60 17.10 -20.81
C PRO A 501 43.63 17.84 -21.67
N ASP A 502 43.71 17.54 -22.96
CA ASP A 502 44.54 18.19 -23.96
C ASP A 502 43.78 19.25 -24.78
N TYR A 503 42.59 19.65 -24.32
CA TYR A 503 41.79 20.68 -24.98
C TYR A 503 42.48 22.04 -24.89
N ASP A 504 42.73 22.64 -26.05
CA ASP A 504 43.34 23.97 -26.15
C ASP A 504 42.27 25.06 -26.02
N PHE A 505 42.32 25.80 -24.92
CA PHE A 505 41.42 26.93 -24.66
C PHE A 505 41.83 28.21 -25.41
N SER A 506 43.00 28.22 -26.05
CA SER A 506 43.59 29.39 -26.71
C SER A 506 43.39 29.45 -28.22
N SER A 507 42.88 28.39 -28.84
CA SER A 507 42.63 28.31 -30.28
C SER A 507 41.21 27.82 -30.60
N GLU A 508 40.68 28.25 -31.74
CA GLU A 508 39.38 27.76 -32.21
C GLU A 508 39.49 26.30 -32.67
N PRO A 509 38.63 25.40 -32.17
CA PRO A 509 38.68 23.99 -32.53
C PRO A 509 38.14 23.77 -33.96
N ASP A 510 38.95 23.11 -34.79
CA ASP A 510 38.55 22.61 -36.10
C ASP A 510 37.49 21.49 -36.01
N ALA A 511 36.95 21.07 -37.17
CA ALA A 511 35.96 20.00 -37.25
C ALA A 511 36.40 18.71 -36.55
N SER A 512 37.67 18.31 -36.72
CA SER A 512 38.19 17.07 -36.14
C SER A 512 38.39 17.18 -34.63
N ALA A 513 38.74 18.37 -34.11
CA ALA A 513 38.82 18.65 -32.67
C ALA A 513 37.43 18.62 -32.01
N ARG A 514 36.39 19.06 -32.72
CA ARG A 514 34.99 18.98 -32.25
C ARG A 514 34.48 17.54 -32.21
N VAL A 515 34.82 16.72 -33.22
CA VAL A 515 34.54 15.26 -33.21
C VAL A 515 35.22 14.58 -32.03
N ASP A 516 36.52 14.83 -31.84
CA ASP A 516 37.30 14.26 -30.75
C ASP A 516 36.71 14.61 -29.37
N ARG A 517 36.27 15.87 -29.20
CA ARG A 517 35.60 16.33 -27.98
C ARG A 517 34.33 15.54 -27.68
N ASP A 518 33.45 15.33 -28.66
CA ASP A 518 32.23 14.55 -28.49
C ASP A 518 32.51 13.08 -28.14
N LEU A 519 33.53 12.48 -28.77
CA LEU A 519 33.92 11.09 -28.52
C LEU A 519 34.59 10.90 -27.15
N TYR A 520 35.42 11.83 -26.72
CA TYR A 520 35.98 11.83 -25.37
C TYR A 520 34.88 11.92 -24.32
N ALA A 521 33.94 12.85 -24.51
CA ALA A 521 32.81 13.06 -23.62
C ALA A 521 31.88 11.84 -23.57
N LEU A 522 31.63 11.18 -24.72
CA LEU A 522 30.96 9.88 -24.76
C LEU A 522 31.77 8.80 -24.03
N GLY A 523 33.09 8.78 -24.15
CA GLY A 523 33.95 7.85 -23.43
C GLY A 523 33.86 7.99 -21.91
N VAL A 524 33.83 9.24 -21.42
CA VAL A 524 33.61 9.52 -20.00
C VAL A 524 32.20 9.07 -19.59
N SER A 525 31.18 9.38 -20.38
CA SER A 525 29.80 8.97 -20.11
C SER A 525 29.67 7.44 -20.07
N PHE A 526 30.31 6.73 -21.01
CA PHE A 526 30.34 5.27 -21.05
C PHE A 526 31.06 4.68 -19.84
N TYR A 527 32.17 5.29 -19.42
CA TYR A 527 32.85 4.92 -18.18
C TYR A 527 31.93 5.04 -16.96
N GLU A 528 31.16 6.12 -16.87
CA GLU A 528 30.22 6.33 -15.77
C GLU A 528 29.05 5.34 -15.80
N CYS A 529 28.49 5.04 -16.98
CA CYS A 529 27.50 3.97 -17.12
C CYS A 529 28.04 2.62 -16.60
N LEU A 530 29.30 2.29 -16.92
CA LEU A 530 29.92 1.03 -16.52
C LEU A 530 30.24 0.95 -15.02
N THR A 531 30.64 2.07 -14.40
CA THR A 531 31.26 2.07 -13.07
C THR A 531 30.47 2.79 -11.99
N GLY A 532 29.48 3.62 -12.37
CA GLY A 532 28.82 4.56 -11.47
C GLY A 532 29.73 5.68 -10.95
N LYS A 533 30.96 5.80 -11.48
CA LYS A 533 32.00 6.69 -10.95
C LYS A 533 32.73 7.44 -12.06
N TYR A 534 33.30 8.59 -11.71
CA TYR A 534 34.19 9.34 -12.60
C TYR A 534 35.53 8.64 -12.79
N PRO A 535 36.16 8.66 -14.00
CA PRO A 535 37.48 8.08 -14.22
C PRO A 535 38.66 8.75 -13.49
N PHE A 536 38.47 9.93 -12.88
CA PHE A 536 39.53 10.69 -12.22
C PHE A 536 39.18 11.10 -10.77
N ASP A 537 40.19 11.50 -9.99
CA ASP A 537 40.03 11.87 -8.58
C ASP A 537 39.42 13.27 -8.38
N GLY A 538 39.66 14.19 -9.31
CA GLY A 538 39.19 15.57 -9.25
C GLY A 538 37.96 15.82 -10.14
N PRO A 539 37.29 16.97 -10.01
CA PRO A 539 36.11 17.32 -10.81
C PRO A 539 36.42 17.63 -12.29
N THR A 540 37.70 17.66 -12.65
CA THR A 540 38.20 17.89 -14.02
C THR A 540 39.32 16.91 -14.34
N PRO A 541 39.48 16.50 -15.62
CA PRO A 541 40.49 15.53 -15.99
C PRO A 541 41.90 16.15 -15.90
N PRO A 542 42.84 15.53 -15.18
CA PRO A 542 44.21 16.02 -15.07
C PRO A 542 45.01 15.85 -16.38
N ILE A 543 45.83 16.84 -16.71
CA ILE A 543 46.71 16.83 -17.88
C ILE A 543 47.67 15.61 -17.82
N LYS A 544 47.76 14.85 -18.92
CA LYS A 544 48.67 13.70 -19.11
C LYS A 544 48.52 12.52 -18.14
N LYS A 545 47.52 12.49 -17.27
CA LYS A 545 47.28 11.38 -16.34
C LYS A 545 46.26 10.42 -16.93
N GLN A 546 46.61 9.13 -16.97
CA GLN A 546 45.74 8.07 -17.45
C GLN A 546 44.50 7.94 -16.55
N PRO A 547 43.32 7.60 -17.13
CA PRO A 547 42.12 7.31 -16.36
C PRO A 547 42.31 6.06 -15.49
N LYS A 548 41.58 5.99 -14.38
CA LYS A 548 41.52 4.77 -13.58
C LYS A 548 40.93 3.65 -14.41
N SER A 549 41.52 2.46 -14.38
CA SER A 549 40.94 1.31 -15.09
C SER A 549 39.61 0.92 -14.45
N PRO A 550 38.53 0.67 -15.22
CA PRO A 550 37.27 0.17 -14.69
C PRO A 550 37.41 -1.09 -13.82
N LYS A 551 38.42 -1.94 -14.10
CA LYS A 551 38.72 -3.15 -13.31
C LYS A 551 39.20 -2.88 -11.89
N GLN A 552 39.58 -1.65 -11.55
CA GLN A 552 40.01 -1.29 -10.20
C GLN A 552 38.83 -1.25 -9.21
N PHE A 553 37.60 -1.17 -9.71
CA PHE A 553 36.40 -1.28 -8.86
C PHE A 553 36.07 -2.74 -8.61
N LYS A 554 35.86 -3.11 -7.34
CA LYS A 554 35.70 -4.49 -6.87
C LYS A 554 34.62 -5.26 -7.64
N ASP A 555 33.51 -4.60 -7.95
CA ASP A 555 32.35 -5.21 -8.61
C ASP A 555 32.42 -5.18 -10.15
N ARG A 556 33.59 -4.82 -10.69
CA ARG A 556 33.87 -4.69 -12.15
C ARG A 556 35.21 -5.33 -12.54
N ALA A 557 35.84 -6.09 -11.65
CA ALA A 557 37.10 -6.79 -11.92
C ALA A 557 36.97 -7.82 -13.07
N ASP A 558 35.76 -8.33 -13.26
CA ASP A 558 35.37 -9.34 -14.23
C ASP A 558 35.08 -8.76 -15.63
N LEU A 559 35.20 -7.45 -15.87
CA LEU A 559 35.05 -6.90 -17.22
C LEU A 559 36.09 -7.48 -18.18
N SER A 560 35.76 -7.64 -19.47
CA SER A 560 36.73 -8.16 -20.43
C SER A 560 37.86 -7.15 -20.69
N PRO A 561 39.11 -7.60 -20.91
CA PRO A 561 40.20 -6.69 -21.30
C PRO A 561 39.91 -5.91 -22.58
N ALA A 562 39.18 -6.51 -23.53
CA ALA A 562 38.79 -5.88 -24.78
C ALA A 562 37.87 -4.67 -24.55
N LEU A 563 36.83 -4.83 -23.72
CA LEU A 563 35.91 -3.74 -23.37
C LEU A 563 36.64 -2.61 -22.61
N VAL A 564 37.48 -2.98 -21.65
CA VAL A 564 38.27 -2.02 -20.86
C VAL A 564 39.24 -1.24 -21.74
N GLY A 565 39.96 -1.92 -22.64
CA GLY A 565 40.87 -1.29 -23.58
C GLY A 565 40.16 -0.30 -24.51
N LEU A 566 38.95 -0.66 -24.96
CA LEU A 566 38.12 0.21 -25.79
C LEU A 566 37.68 1.47 -25.04
N VAL A 567 37.17 1.35 -23.81
CA VAL A 567 36.76 2.52 -22.99
C VAL A 567 37.95 3.41 -22.69
N VAL A 568 39.07 2.85 -22.24
CA VAL A 568 40.30 3.60 -21.91
C VAL A 568 40.85 4.31 -23.15
N LYS A 569 40.75 3.71 -24.35
CA LYS A 569 41.11 4.36 -25.61
C LYS A 569 40.27 5.62 -25.87
N MET A 570 38.96 5.60 -25.61
CA MET A 570 38.11 6.80 -25.80
C MET A 570 38.53 7.97 -24.91
N ILE A 571 38.93 7.69 -23.67
CA ILE A 571 39.27 8.69 -22.65
C ILE A 571 40.79 8.87 -22.45
N ALA A 572 41.58 8.49 -23.45
CA ALA A 572 43.04 8.62 -23.39
C ALA A 572 43.45 10.10 -23.20
N PRO A 573 44.58 10.39 -22.51
CA PRO A 573 44.99 11.76 -22.25
C PRO A 573 45.37 12.57 -23.50
N GLU A 574 45.81 11.93 -24.57
CA GLU A 574 46.20 12.58 -25.82
C GLU A 574 45.26 12.18 -26.96
N ARG A 575 44.81 13.16 -27.76
CA ARG A 575 43.91 12.98 -28.92
C ARG A 575 44.37 11.92 -29.92
N LYS A 576 45.68 11.82 -30.18
CA LYS A 576 46.25 10.85 -31.14
C LYS A 576 46.03 9.39 -30.72
N ASP A 577 45.78 9.17 -29.42
CA ASP A 577 45.56 7.84 -28.85
C ASP A 577 44.07 7.48 -28.78
N ARG A 578 43.16 8.40 -29.16
CA ARG A 578 41.71 8.21 -29.20
C ARG A 578 41.22 7.74 -30.57
N PHE A 579 39.92 7.48 -30.68
CA PHE A 579 39.27 7.18 -31.96
C PHE A 579 39.13 8.45 -32.80
N ALA A 580 39.44 8.37 -34.09
CA ALA A 580 39.36 9.51 -35.01
C ALA A 580 37.91 9.85 -35.41
N SER A 581 36.98 8.90 -35.28
CA SER A 581 35.57 9.09 -35.61
C SER A 581 34.64 8.15 -34.83
N ALA A 582 33.36 8.52 -34.74
CA ALA A 582 32.31 7.66 -34.16
C ALA A 582 32.19 6.32 -34.90
N GLN A 583 32.41 6.30 -36.22
CA GLN A 583 32.36 5.07 -37.01
C GLN A 583 33.51 4.11 -36.66
N GLU A 584 34.72 4.63 -36.40
CA GLU A 584 35.86 3.81 -35.95
C GLU A 584 35.56 3.16 -34.59
N PHE A 585 34.96 3.93 -33.67
CA PHE A 585 34.52 3.41 -32.39
C PHE A 585 33.46 2.31 -32.53
N LEU A 586 32.44 2.51 -33.37
CA LEU A 586 31.38 1.52 -33.59
C LEU A 586 31.93 0.20 -34.15
N VAL A 587 32.88 0.25 -35.08
CA VAL A 587 33.57 -0.93 -35.60
C VAL A 587 34.35 -1.64 -34.49
N ALA A 588 35.13 -0.90 -33.71
CA ALA A 588 35.88 -1.49 -32.59
C ALA A 588 34.97 -2.09 -31.52
N LEU A 589 33.81 -1.48 -31.25
CA LEU A 589 32.83 -1.99 -30.29
C LEU A 589 32.19 -3.30 -30.77
N ALA A 590 31.89 -3.42 -32.07
CA ALA A 590 31.35 -4.64 -32.67
C ALA A 590 32.32 -5.83 -32.60
N GLU A 591 33.63 -5.59 -32.49
CA GLU A 591 34.64 -6.64 -32.32
C GLU A 591 34.71 -7.20 -30.89
N VAL A 592 34.10 -6.53 -29.90
CA VAL A 592 34.05 -6.99 -28.51
C VAL A 592 33.03 -8.15 -28.37
N ARG A 593 33.52 -9.39 -28.53
CA ARG A 593 32.68 -10.60 -28.47
C ARG A 593 32.24 -11.02 -27.06
N GLN A 594 32.97 -10.61 -26.03
CA GLN A 594 32.69 -10.94 -24.63
C GLN A 594 32.81 -9.67 -23.79
N LEU A 595 31.76 -9.35 -23.02
CA LEU A 595 31.75 -8.18 -22.14
C LEU A 595 32.41 -8.45 -20.79
N ARG A 596 32.36 -9.71 -20.31
CA ARG A 596 33.03 -10.18 -19.10
C ARG A 596 34.18 -11.14 -19.44
N SER A 597 35.27 -11.11 -18.69
CA SER A 597 36.36 -12.09 -18.77
C SER A 597 35.93 -13.41 -18.13
N VAL A 598 36.19 -14.52 -18.80
CA VAL A 598 36.15 -15.85 -18.17
C VAL A 598 37.27 -15.86 -17.12
N LEU A 599 36.93 -15.63 -15.86
CA LEU A 599 37.86 -15.89 -14.78
C LEU A 599 38.02 -17.42 -14.69
N SER A 600 39.09 -17.95 -15.28
CA SER A 600 39.73 -19.11 -14.70
C SER A 600 40.13 -18.67 -13.29
N THR A 601 39.40 -19.17 -12.29
CA THR A 601 39.71 -18.96 -10.87
C THR A 601 41.16 -19.35 -10.63
N SER A 602 42.05 -18.36 -10.67
CA SER A 602 43.40 -18.45 -10.17
C SER A 602 43.31 -18.03 -8.72
N GLU A 603 43.40 -19.05 -7.88
CA GLU A 603 43.87 -19.06 -6.50
C GLU A 603 44.26 -17.68 -5.95
N THR A 604 43.36 -17.09 -5.18
CA THR A 604 43.77 -16.19 -4.10
C THR A 604 43.25 -16.81 -2.81
N GLU A 605 44.19 -17.34 -2.03
CA GLU A 605 44.00 -17.96 -0.73
C GLU A 605 43.26 -17.00 0.22
N THR A 606 41.95 -17.18 0.34
CA THR A 606 41.20 -16.83 1.54
C THR A 606 40.30 -18.00 1.85
N SER A 607 40.86 -18.93 2.65
CA SER A 607 40.17 -20.04 3.30
C SER A 607 38.91 -20.49 2.58
N ALA A 608 39.08 -21.18 1.46
CA ALA A 608 38.06 -22.09 0.98
C ALA A 608 37.78 -23.05 2.14
N ARG A 609 36.75 -22.76 2.93
CA ARG A 609 36.08 -23.80 3.70
C ARG A 609 35.77 -24.86 2.66
N ILE A 610 36.44 -25.99 2.77
CA ILE A 610 36.09 -27.21 2.05
C ILE A 610 34.61 -27.41 2.34
N VAL A 611 33.75 -26.99 1.40
CA VAL A 611 32.33 -27.24 1.49
C VAL A 611 32.22 -28.76 1.33
N PRO A 612 31.63 -29.49 2.29
CA PRO A 612 31.37 -30.90 2.09
C PRO A 612 30.63 -31.08 0.76
N ASN A 613 30.89 -32.18 0.06
CA ASN A 613 30.17 -32.53 -1.16
C ASN A 613 28.67 -32.69 -0.79
N LEU A 614 27.88 -31.62 -0.87
CA LEU A 614 26.54 -31.47 -0.28
C LEU A 614 25.46 -32.37 -0.91
N GLY A 615 25.84 -33.37 -1.73
CA GLY A 615 24.92 -34.37 -2.23
C GLY A 615 23.88 -33.88 -3.25
N PHE A 616 23.92 -32.61 -3.71
CA PHE A 616 22.99 -32.05 -4.73
C PHE A 616 23.22 -32.58 -6.15
N LYS A 617 23.72 -33.81 -6.30
CA LYS A 617 23.77 -34.46 -7.61
C LYS A 617 22.38 -34.99 -7.94
N PRO A 618 21.81 -34.66 -9.10
CA PRO A 618 20.51 -35.16 -9.49
C PRO A 618 20.55 -36.69 -9.58
N THR A 619 19.59 -37.35 -8.91
CA THR A 619 19.45 -38.82 -8.93
C THR A 619 18.78 -39.32 -10.21
N LYS A 620 18.06 -38.43 -10.92
CA LYS A 620 17.43 -38.66 -12.23
C LYS A 620 17.56 -37.42 -13.12
N PRO A 621 17.52 -37.55 -14.47
CA PRO A 621 17.49 -36.42 -15.39
C PRO A 621 16.35 -35.44 -15.09
N ASN A 622 16.49 -34.17 -15.48
CA ASN A 622 15.46 -33.13 -15.32
C ASN A 622 14.98 -32.89 -13.88
N THR A 623 15.81 -33.18 -12.88
CA THR A 623 15.47 -32.89 -11.48
C THR A 623 16.56 -32.14 -10.75
N ASN A 624 16.15 -31.40 -9.73
CA ASN A 624 17.04 -30.74 -8.80
C ASN A 624 16.66 -31.15 -7.36
N PRO A 625 17.54 -31.87 -6.63
CA PRO A 625 17.27 -32.26 -5.23
C PRO A 625 17.00 -31.07 -4.30
N PHE A 626 17.55 -29.89 -4.62
CA PHE A 626 17.28 -28.68 -3.85
C PHE A 626 15.84 -28.19 -3.99
N VAL A 627 15.23 -28.30 -5.17
CA VAL A 627 13.80 -27.99 -5.36
C VAL A 627 12.94 -28.89 -4.47
N SER A 628 13.25 -30.19 -4.41
CA SER A 628 12.57 -31.12 -3.51
C SER A 628 12.77 -30.76 -2.03
N HIS A 629 13.97 -30.30 -1.65
CA HIS A 629 14.21 -29.84 -0.28
C HIS A 629 13.40 -28.58 0.06
N LEU A 630 13.32 -27.59 -0.84
CA LEU A 630 12.53 -26.37 -0.64
C LEU A 630 11.05 -26.70 -0.34
N LEU A 631 10.48 -27.70 -1.01
CA LEU A 631 9.12 -28.18 -0.72
C LEU A 631 8.96 -28.73 0.69
N THR A 632 10.03 -29.19 1.34
CA THR A 632 9.96 -29.67 2.74
C THR A 632 10.02 -28.56 3.79
N LEU A 633 10.43 -27.35 3.36
CA LEU A 633 10.44 -26.15 4.19
C LEU A 633 9.08 -25.46 4.23
N TYR A 634 8.23 -25.71 3.22
CA TYR A 634 6.89 -25.15 3.17
C TYR A 634 5.99 -25.81 4.22
N SER A 635 5.38 -24.99 5.09
CA SER A 635 4.63 -25.45 6.25
C SER A 635 3.40 -26.30 5.92
N GLN A 636 2.83 -26.11 4.73
CA GLN A 636 1.66 -26.84 4.23
C GLN A 636 2.03 -27.85 3.12
N SER A 637 3.26 -28.36 3.12
CA SER A 637 3.70 -29.33 2.10
C SER A 637 2.84 -30.58 2.13
N GLN A 638 2.40 -31.04 0.94
CA GLN A 638 1.69 -32.31 0.80
C GLN A 638 2.62 -33.53 0.86
N VAL A 639 3.94 -33.31 0.76
CA VAL A 639 4.95 -34.38 0.70
C VAL A 639 5.55 -34.65 2.07
N SER A 640 6.12 -33.63 2.72
CA SER A 640 6.74 -33.75 4.04
C SER A 640 7.05 -32.39 4.63
N ASN A 641 6.77 -32.21 5.93
CA ASN A 641 7.17 -31.00 6.67
C ASN A 641 8.45 -31.22 7.49
N ALA A 642 9.22 -32.29 7.22
CA ALA A 642 10.40 -32.66 8.01
C ALA A 642 11.45 -31.53 8.06
N GLY A 643 11.64 -30.79 6.95
CA GLY A 643 12.56 -29.65 6.87
C GLY A 643 12.20 -28.47 7.79
N THR A 644 10.95 -28.40 8.28
CA THR A 644 10.52 -27.37 9.23
C THR A 644 10.94 -27.63 10.69
N ARG A 645 11.42 -28.85 10.99
CA ARG A 645 11.64 -29.34 12.36
C ARG A 645 13.11 -29.40 12.82
N GLY A 646 14.11 -29.10 11.98
CA GLY A 646 15.50 -29.12 12.42
C GLY A 646 16.58 -28.88 11.36
N LEU A 647 17.83 -28.98 11.79
CA LEU A 647 19.05 -28.85 10.98
C LEU A 647 19.46 -30.22 10.42
N ASP A 648 18.74 -30.72 9.41
CA ASP A 648 19.30 -31.73 8.51
C ASP A 648 20.55 -31.16 7.79
N GLU A 649 21.31 -31.99 7.05
CA GLU A 649 22.55 -31.52 6.41
C GLU A 649 22.31 -30.31 5.48
N ILE A 650 21.14 -30.24 4.86
CA ILE A 650 20.75 -29.13 3.97
C ILE A 650 20.30 -27.89 4.77
N GLY A 651 19.58 -28.06 5.88
CA GLY A 651 19.24 -27.00 6.81
C GLY A 651 20.46 -26.36 7.45
N LYS A 652 21.54 -27.13 7.67
CA LYS A 652 22.87 -26.59 8.06
C LYS A 652 23.51 -25.79 6.94
N ALA A 653 23.41 -26.26 5.70
CA ALA A 653 23.97 -25.58 4.53
C ALA A 653 23.28 -24.23 4.23
N THR A 654 21.98 -24.14 4.48
CA THR A 654 21.16 -22.93 4.25
C THR A 654 21.01 -22.04 5.49
N TYR A 655 21.66 -22.40 6.60
CA TYR A 655 21.66 -21.59 7.82
C TYR A 655 22.36 -20.23 7.61
N VAL A 656 21.75 -19.18 8.12
CA VAL A 656 22.28 -17.81 8.11
C VAL A 656 22.54 -17.39 9.55
N SER A 657 23.72 -16.82 9.82
CA SER A 657 24.08 -16.34 11.16
C SER A 657 23.15 -15.21 11.61
N THR A 658 22.88 -15.12 12.91
CA THR A 658 22.09 -14.02 13.50
C THR A 658 22.93 -13.26 14.51
N TYR A 659 22.41 -12.17 15.07
CA TYR A 659 23.07 -11.44 16.15
C TYR A 659 23.29 -12.31 17.39
N LEU A 660 22.46 -13.32 17.62
CA LEU A 660 22.76 -14.37 18.61
C LEU A 660 24.12 -15.02 18.32
N ASP A 661 24.36 -15.42 17.06
CA ASP A 661 25.62 -16.05 16.65
C ASP A 661 26.80 -15.09 16.66
N ASP A 662 26.59 -13.85 16.28
CA ASP A 662 27.67 -12.89 16.08
C ASP A 662 28.03 -12.15 17.38
N LYS A 663 27.11 -12.07 18.36
CA LYS A 663 27.28 -11.32 19.61
C LYS A 663 27.23 -12.21 20.85
N LEU A 664 26.19 -13.04 21.01
CA LEU A 664 26.02 -13.85 22.22
C LEU A 664 27.00 -15.03 22.27
N LYS A 665 27.22 -15.72 21.15
CA LYS A 665 28.17 -16.85 21.09
C LYS A 665 29.61 -16.44 21.50
N PRO A 666 30.18 -15.32 21.04
CA PRO A 666 31.45 -14.83 21.57
C PRO A 666 31.44 -14.49 23.06
N ALA A 667 30.35 -13.91 23.57
CA ALA A 667 30.20 -13.58 25.00
C ALA A 667 30.14 -14.84 25.88
N LEU A 668 29.41 -15.87 25.44
CA LEU A 668 29.36 -17.20 26.07
C LEU A 668 30.75 -17.82 26.20
N LEU A 669 31.58 -17.75 25.15
CA LEU A 669 32.93 -18.33 25.15
C LEU A 669 33.89 -17.66 26.13
N LYS A 670 33.64 -16.39 26.48
CA LYS A 670 34.40 -15.67 27.49
C LYS A 670 33.93 -15.98 28.92
N GLY A 671 32.84 -16.72 29.09
CA GLY A 671 32.23 -16.99 30.38
C GLY A 671 31.57 -15.75 31.00
N GLU A 672 31.05 -14.82 30.19
CA GLU A 672 30.42 -13.58 30.67
C GLU A 672 29.11 -13.82 31.45
N PHE A 673 28.47 -15.00 31.27
CA PHE A 673 27.17 -15.32 31.86
C PHE A 673 27.20 -16.63 32.63
N ARG A 674 26.51 -16.67 33.77
CA ARG A 674 26.23 -17.88 34.57
C ARG A 674 24.99 -18.61 34.06
N LEU A 675 24.00 -17.86 33.56
CA LEU A 675 22.74 -18.39 33.05
C LEU A 675 22.33 -17.61 31.79
N VAL A 676 21.96 -18.34 30.74
CA VAL A 676 21.41 -17.78 29.50
C VAL A 676 20.09 -18.46 29.18
N ILE A 677 19.03 -17.67 29.15
CA ILE A 677 17.67 -18.11 28.83
C ILE A 677 17.32 -17.56 27.46
N ILE A 678 17.02 -18.45 26.52
CA ILE A 678 16.55 -18.07 25.18
C ILE A 678 15.07 -18.39 25.12
N SER A 679 14.25 -17.34 25.11
CA SER A 679 12.79 -17.42 25.03
C SER A 679 12.30 -17.08 23.63
N GLY A 680 11.10 -17.52 23.27
CA GLY A 680 10.43 -17.15 22.01
C GLY A 680 9.44 -18.21 21.53
N ASN A 681 8.92 -18.01 20.33
CA ASN A 681 7.95 -18.91 19.69
C ASN A 681 8.61 -20.15 19.06
N ALA A 682 7.79 -21.15 18.75
CA ALA A 682 8.25 -22.34 18.05
C ALA A 682 8.69 -21.98 16.62
N GLY A 683 9.96 -22.22 16.31
CA GLY A 683 10.52 -21.92 14.97
C GLY A 683 11.53 -20.76 14.94
N ASP A 684 11.76 -20.04 16.05
CA ASP A 684 12.71 -18.92 16.10
C ASP A 684 14.20 -19.32 16.11
N GLY A 685 14.48 -20.62 16.13
CA GLY A 685 15.84 -21.13 16.09
C GLY A 685 16.55 -21.18 17.45
N LYS A 686 15.82 -21.18 18.58
CA LYS A 686 16.37 -21.33 19.94
C LYS A 686 17.31 -22.55 20.05
N THR A 687 16.77 -23.73 19.77
CA THR A 687 17.52 -25.00 19.81
C THR A 687 18.63 -25.04 18.76
N ALA A 688 18.39 -24.47 17.58
CA ALA A 688 19.39 -24.40 16.52
C ALA A 688 20.64 -23.60 16.95
N PHE A 689 20.45 -22.48 17.66
CA PHE A 689 21.57 -21.72 18.22
C PHE A 689 22.38 -22.53 19.23
N ILE A 690 21.73 -23.23 20.17
CA ILE A 690 22.41 -24.07 21.17
C ILE A 690 23.24 -25.15 20.48
N GLN A 691 22.67 -25.86 19.51
CA GLN A 691 23.37 -26.91 18.76
C GLN A 691 24.56 -26.35 17.96
N GLN A 692 24.42 -25.15 17.38
CA GLN A 692 25.52 -24.47 16.68
C GLN A 692 26.64 -24.04 17.65
N PHE A 693 26.30 -23.63 18.87
CA PHE A 693 27.28 -23.33 19.91
C PHE A 693 28.03 -24.59 20.36
N GLU A 694 27.33 -25.70 20.59
CA GLU A 694 27.93 -26.99 20.95
C GLU A 694 28.86 -27.52 19.86
N ALA A 695 28.42 -27.52 18.60
CA ALA A 695 29.25 -27.94 17.47
C ALA A 695 30.51 -27.07 17.33
N PHE A 696 30.39 -25.77 17.62
CA PHE A 696 31.54 -24.86 17.66
C PHE A 696 32.49 -25.19 18.82
N ALA A 697 31.96 -25.49 20.00
CA ALA A 697 32.75 -25.88 21.17
C ALA A 697 33.50 -27.22 20.94
N GLU A 698 32.85 -28.20 20.32
CA GLU A 698 33.45 -29.47 19.89
C GLU A 698 34.63 -29.23 18.94
N ASN A 699 34.46 -28.35 17.94
CA ASN A 699 35.54 -27.94 17.05
C ASN A 699 36.69 -27.19 17.75
N LYS A 700 36.46 -26.65 18.95
CA LYS A 700 37.47 -26.01 19.81
C LYS A 700 38.09 -26.97 20.83
N GLY A 701 37.75 -28.27 20.77
CA GLY A 701 38.32 -29.32 21.62
C GLY A 701 37.53 -29.64 22.88
N ALA A 702 36.28 -29.15 23.02
CA ALA A 702 35.40 -29.57 24.11
C ALA A 702 34.97 -31.04 23.92
N GLN A 703 34.92 -31.79 25.02
CA GLN A 703 34.33 -33.13 25.02
C GLN A 703 32.85 -33.05 25.40
N LEU A 704 31.97 -33.36 24.44
CA LEU A 704 30.53 -33.27 24.61
C LEU A 704 29.94 -34.56 25.20
N GLN A 705 29.31 -34.48 26.37
CA GLN A 705 28.47 -35.54 26.91
C GLN A 705 27.00 -35.24 26.58
N ARG A 706 26.51 -35.83 25.49
CA ARG A 706 25.14 -35.60 25.00
C ARG A 706 24.13 -36.42 25.81
N GLY A 707 23.12 -35.74 26.34
CA GLY A 707 21.94 -36.33 26.97
C GLY A 707 20.71 -36.29 26.05
N PRO A 708 19.54 -36.76 26.53
CA PRO A 708 18.30 -36.77 25.75
C PRO A 708 17.72 -35.37 25.48
N ASN A 709 17.96 -34.39 26.37
CA ASN A 709 17.42 -33.03 26.26
C ASN A 709 18.50 -31.95 26.51
N GLY A 710 19.73 -32.19 26.06
CA GLY A 710 20.83 -31.23 26.24
C GLY A 710 22.20 -31.89 26.23
N THR A 711 23.22 -31.11 26.53
CA THR A 711 24.63 -31.55 26.55
C THR A 711 25.35 -30.91 27.73
N ILE A 712 26.21 -31.70 28.39
CA ILE A 712 27.16 -31.19 29.39
C ILE A 712 28.56 -31.30 28.81
N PHE A 713 29.35 -30.24 28.92
CA PHE A 713 30.73 -30.24 28.43
C PHE A 713 31.61 -29.23 29.18
N GLN A 714 32.92 -29.38 29.02
CA GLN A 714 33.91 -28.43 29.52
C GLN A 714 34.72 -27.82 28.39
N LEU A 715 34.96 -26.52 28.47
CA LEU A 715 35.83 -25.78 27.57
C LEU A 715 36.67 -24.79 28.39
N ASN A 716 38.00 -24.85 28.25
CA ASN A 716 38.94 -23.98 28.98
C ASN A 716 38.75 -23.97 30.52
N GLY A 717 38.35 -25.10 31.10
CA GLY A 717 38.10 -25.22 32.54
C GLY A 717 36.75 -24.66 33.01
N HIS A 718 35.90 -24.16 32.11
CA HIS A 718 34.54 -23.71 32.40
C HIS A 718 33.51 -24.79 32.02
N THR A 719 32.51 -25.03 32.87
CA THR A 719 31.49 -26.07 32.63
C THR A 719 30.26 -25.47 31.97
N TYR A 720 29.79 -26.08 30.89
CA TYR A 720 28.57 -25.70 30.18
C TYR A 720 27.52 -26.81 30.29
N GLN A 721 26.27 -26.41 30.53
CA GLN A 721 25.12 -27.32 30.53
C GLN A 721 24.00 -26.69 29.69
N SER A 722 23.59 -27.37 28.61
CA SER A 722 22.49 -26.94 27.76
C SER A 722 21.20 -27.71 28.05
N ASN A 723 20.06 -27.10 27.76
CA ASN A 723 18.74 -27.72 27.69
C ASN A 723 18.01 -27.26 26.41
N TYR A 724 17.59 -28.21 25.58
CA TYR A 724 17.06 -27.93 24.23
C TYR A 724 15.59 -27.53 24.20
N ASP A 725 14.80 -28.04 25.15
CA ASP A 725 13.39 -27.72 25.34
C ASP A 725 13.03 -27.82 26.83
N GLY A 726 12.93 -26.65 27.47
CA GLY A 726 12.50 -26.51 28.85
C GLY A 726 11.05 -26.90 29.10
N SER A 727 10.30 -27.34 28.10
CA SER A 727 8.88 -27.75 28.19
C SER A 727 8.69 -29.27 28.09
N GLN A 728 9.76 -30.05 27.91
CA GLN A 728 9.72 -31.50 27.72
C GLN A 728 9.97 -32.28 29.04
N ASP A 729 9.30 -33.42 29.21
CA ASP A 729 9.59 -34.40 30.26
C ASP A 729 10.91 -35.17 29.95
N GLU A 730 11.67 -35.54 30.98
CA GLU A 730 12.93 -36.29 30.82
C GLU A 730 12.84 -37.67 31.50
N GLY A 731 12.62 -38.72 30.70
CA GLY A 731 12.44 -40.07 31.23
C GLY A 731 11.14 -40.20 32.02
N ASP A 732 11.24 -40.57 33.31
CA ASP A 732 10.10 -40.64 34.24
C ASP A 732 9.89 -39.33 35.03
N GLU A 733 10.74 -38.32 34.82
CA GLU A 733 10.66 -37.04 35.54
C GLU A 733 9.78 -36.04 34.79
N ARG A 734 8.78 -35.50 35.51
CA ARG A 734 7.94 -34.41 35.02
C ARG A 734 8.75 -33.14 34.79
N ASN A 735 8.37 -32.39 33.77
CA ASN A 735 9.04 -31.17 33.33
C ASN A 735 9.32 -30.13 34.44
N ASP A 736 8.40 -29.90 35.39
CA ASP A 736 8.67 -28.97 36.51
C ASP A 736 9.83 -29.42 37.39
N THR A 737 9.98 -30.73 37.60
CA THR A 737 11.11 -31.29 38.36
C THR A 737 12.42 -31.07 37.61
N VAL A 738 12.39 -31.19 36.28
CA VAL A 738 13.54 -30.92 35.40
C VAL A 738 13.95 -29.44 35.50
N LEU A 739 12.99 -28.52 35.39
CA LEU A 739 13.24 -27.09 35.52
C LEU A 739 13.74 -26.70 36.91
N LYS A 740 13.18 -27.27 37.98
CA LYS A 740 13.70 -27.06 39.35
C LYS A 740 15.14 -27.50 39.51
N LYS A 741 15.51 -28.68 38.98
CA LYS A 741 16.92 -29.13 38.99
C LYS A 741 17.83 -28.24 38.15
N PHE A 742 17.31 -27.73 37.02
CA PHE A 742 18.06 -26.86 36.13
C PHE A 742 18.31 -25.47 36.74
N PHE A 743 17.32 -24.88 37.40
CA PHE A 743 17.44 -23.56 38.03
C PHE A 743 17.93 -23.60 39.48
N GLY A 744 17.91 -24.75 40.15
CA GLY A 744 18.26 -24.91 41.56
C GLY A 744 19.52 -24.20 42.07
N PRO A 745 20.66 -24.19 41.33
CA PRO A 745 21.85 -23.43 41.75
C PRO A 745 21.68 -21.90 41.80
N PHE A 746 20.58 -21.38 41.25
CA PHE A 746 20.24 -19.97 41.18
C PHE A 746 19.11 -19.57 42.15
N ALA A 747 18.81 -20.42 43.14
CA ALA A 747 17.83 -20.13 44.19
C ALA A 747 18.32 -19.03 45.16
N GLY A 748 17.37 -18.36 45.83
CA GLY A 748 17.65 -17.37 46.88
C GLY A 748 17.41 -15.91 46.47
N ILE A 749 17.65 -15.02 47.45
CA ILE A 749 17.40 -13.56 47.36
C ILE A 749 18.58 -12.76 46.81
N ASP A 750 19.77 -13.37 46.74
CA ASP A 750 20.99 -12.76 46.23
C ASP A 750 21.80 -13.75 45.36
N ASN A 751 22.85 -13.25 44.71
CA ASN A 751 23.66 -14.03 43.78
C ASN A 751 24.96 -14.58 44.39
N SER A 752 25.08 -14.59 45.72
CA SER A 752 26.32 -14.93 46.44
C SER A 752 26.67 -16.42 46.37
N GLN A 753 25.65 -17.29 46.27
CA GLN A 753 25.81 -18.75 46.19
C GLN A 753 25.79 -19.30 44.75
N TRP A 754 25.63 -18.42 43.75
CA TRP A 754 25.55 -18.84 42.35
C TRP A 754 26.93 -19.25 41.83
N PRO A 755 27.01 -20.28 40.96
CA PRO A 755 28.29 -20.78 40.48
C PRO A 755 28.99 -19.81 39.51
N ASP A 756 30.26 -19.49 39.76
CA ASP A 756 31.07 -18.57 38.94
C ASP A 756 31.74 -19.23 37.72
N ASN A 757 31.95 -20.54 37.74
CA ASN A 757 32.67 -21.27 36.69
C ASN A 757 31.76 -22.26 35.93
N GLN A 758 30.47 -21.94 35.88
CA GLN A 758 29.45 -22.69 35.15
C GLN A 758 28.54 -21.74 34.35
N THR A 759 28.26 -22.09 33.10
CA THR A 759 27.20 -21.47 32.29
C THR A 759 26.10 -22.49 32.04
N ARG A 760 24.86 -22.15 32.38
CA ARG A 760 23.68 -22.93 31.96
C ARG A 760 22.94 -22.22 30.82
N LEU A 761 22.58 -22.95 29.77
CA LEU A 761 21.85 -22.44 28.62
C LEU A 761 20.54 -23.20 28.43
N ILE A 762 19.41 -22.51 28.31
CA ILE A 762 18.11 -23.16 28.12
C ILE A 762 17.32 -22.48 27.01
N ALA A 763 16.71 -23.30 26.15
CA ALA A 763 15.68 -22.87 25.21
C ALA A 763 14.31 -23.22 25.78
N ILE A 764 13.42 -22.24 25.90
CA ILE A 764 12.10 -22.41 26.53
C ILE A 764 11.04 -21.52 25.88
N ASN A 765 9.76 -21.87 26.03
CA ASN A 765 8.65 -21.00 25.65
C ASN A 765 8.43 -19.92 26.74
N GLU A 766 8.17 -18.68 26.33
CA GLU A 766 7.95 -17.54 27.23
C GLU A 766 6.86 -17.81 28.27
N GLY A 767 5.67 -18.29 27.83
CA GLY A 767 4.57 -18.55 28.74
C GLY A 767 4.93 -19.60 29.80
N ARG A 768 5.57 -20.69 29.37
CA ARG A 768 5.99 -21.77 30.28
C ARG A 768 7.05 -21.30 31.29
N LEU A 769 7.97 -20.45 30.86
CA LEU A 769 8.96 -19.85 31.73
C LEU A 769 8.30 -18.98 32.80
N VAL A 770 7.36 -18.11 32.40
CA VAL A 770 6.63 -17.24 33.31
C VAL A 770 5.80 -18.05 34.31
N ASP A 771 5.06 -19.07 33.84
CA ASP A 771 4.25 -19.94 34.70
C ASP A 771 5.10 -20.63 35.79
N PHE A 772 6.26 -21.18 35.40
CA PHE A 772 7.16 -21.84 36.35
C PHE A 772 7.66 -20.90 37.46
N PHE A 773 8.06 -19.68 37.11
CA PHE A 773 8.56 -18.71 38.09
C PHE A 773 7.45 -18.07 38.93
N LEU A 774 6.22 -17.98 38.43
CA LEU A 774 5.06 -17.60 39.24
C LEU A 774 4.75 -18.63 40.33
N GLU A 775 4.88 -19.93 40.03
CA GLU A 775 4.65 -21.01 41.02
C GLU A 775 5.81 -21.18 42.03
N HIS A 776 7.01 -20.68 41.70
CA HIS A 776 8.23 -20.86 42.50
C HIS A 776 8.92 -19.55 42.87
N GLU A 777 8.18 -18.45 42.90
CA GLU A 777 8.70 -17.10 43.20
C GLU A 777 9.38 -17.04 44.59
N GLU A 778 8.85 -17.77 45.58
CA GLU A 778 9.44 -17.85 46.92
C GLU A 778 10.84 -18.50 46.93
N GLU A 779 11.12 -19.41 46.01
CA GLU A 779 12.39 -20.14 45.90
C GLU A 779 13.42 -19.36 45.04
N PHE A 780 12.95 -18.60 44.05
CA PHE A 780 13.76 -17.87 43.08
C PHE A 780 13.42 -16.37 42.97
N PRO A 781 13.38 -15.58 44.06
CA PRO A 781 12.90 -14.20 44.01
C PRO A 781 13.77 -13.26 43.15
N LEU A 782 15.10 -13.32 43.28
CA LEU A 782 16.00 -12.48 42.46
C LEU A 782 15.93 -12.85 40.98
N LEU A 783 15.95 -14.15 40.68
CA LEU A 783 15.92 -14.64 39.30
C LEU A 783 14.58 -14.32 38.62
N THR A 784 13.46 -14.38 39.36
CA THR A 784 12.13 -13.98 38.85
C THR A 784 12.12 -12.52 38.42
N GLN A 785 12.67 -11.62 39.25
CA GLN A 785 12.79 -10.20 38.91
C GLN A 785 13.65 -9.98 37.65
N GLN A 786 14.80 -10.64 37.56
CA GLN A 786 15.70 -10.54 36.39
C GLN A 786 15.05 -11.10 35.12
N ILE A 787 14.26 -12.17 35.23
CA ILE A 787 13.53 -12.75 34.10
C ILE A 787 12.44 -11.79 33.61
N GLN A 788 11.66 -11.20 34.51
CA GLN A 788 10.62 -10.23 34.14
C GLN A 788 11.23 -9.00 33.44
N GLN A 789 12.34 -8.46 33.96
CA GLN A 789 13.05 -7.35 33.33
C GLN A 789 13.66 -7.73 31.98
N GLY A 790 14.29 -8.90 31.90
CA GLY A 790 14.93 -9.38 30.68
C GLY A 790 13.94 -9.74 29.57
N LEU A 791 12.77 -10.30 29.89
CA LEU A 791 11.70 -10.54 28.91
C LEU A 791 11.14 -9.23 28.32
N ALA A 792 11.19 -8.14 29.10
CA ALA A 792 10.86 -6.78 28.64
C ALA A 792 12.00 -6.10 27.86
N GLY A 793 13.12 -6.78 27.63
CA GLY A 793 14.25 -6.28 26.84
C GLY A 793 15.27 -5.44 27.62
N ALA A 794 15.35 -5.62 28.95
CA ALA A 794 16.41 -5.04 29.77
C ALA A 794 17.78 -5.69 29.50
N ALA A 795 18.86 -4.94 29.74
CA ALA A 795 20.22 -5.42 29.59
C ALA A 795 20.54 -6.57 30.59
N PRO A 796 21.46 -7.49 30.25
CA PRO A 796 21.88 -8.55 31.16
C PRO A 796 22.43 -8.00 32.49
N GLU A 797 21.97 -8.55 33.61
CA GLU A 797 22.39 -8.15 34.96
C GLU A 797 22.76 -9.38 35.81
N GLY A 798 23.74 -9.24 36.72
CA GLY A 798 24.10 -10.31 37.66
C GLY A 798 24.63 -11.60 37.02
N GLY A 799 25.13 -11.54 35.78
CA GLY A 799 25.58 -12.70 35.01
C GLY A 799 24.43 -13.52 34.41
N VAL A 800 23.21 -12.98 34.35
CA VAL A 800 22.05 -13.63 33.71
C VAL A 800 21.70 -12.87 32.44
N ALA A 801 21.62 -13.59 31.32
CA ALA A 801 21.13 -13.04 30.06
C ALA A 801 19.80 -13.71 29.68
N VAL A 802 18.76 -12.90 29.51
CA VAL A 802 17.47 -13.35 29.00
C VAL A 802 17.29 -12.77 27.61
N VAL A 803 17.23 -13.64 26.60
CA VAL A 803 17.08 -13.23 25.21
C VAL A 803 15.69 -13.62 24.73
N ASN A 804 14.82 -12.61 24.56
CA ASN A 804 13.47 -12.81 24.05
C ASN A 804 13.44 -12.70 22.52
N LEU A 805 13.41 -13.83 21.82
CA LEU A 805 13.36 -13.84 20.35
C LEU A 805 12.08 -13.24 19.77
N ASN A 806 11.00 -13.09 20.56
CA ASN A 806 9.78 -12.42 20.11
C ASN A 806 10.02 -10.93 19.76
N LEU A 807 11.13 -10.34 20.23
CA LEU A 807 11.55 -8.97 19.91
C LEU A 807 12.37 -8.88 18.61
N ARG A 808 12.81 -10.01 18.05
CA ARG A 808 13.59 -10.05 16.81
C ARG A 808 12.74 -9.59 15.62
N SER A 809 13.36 -8.83 14.73
CA SER A 809 12.87 -8.56 13.39
C SER A 809 13.75 -9.26 12.36
N VAL A 810 13.11 -9.99 11.44
CA VAL A 810 13.83 -10.65 10.32
C VAL A 810 14.16 -9.69 9.18
N VAL A 811 13.60 -8.47 9.19
CA VAL A 811 13.78 -7.44 8.17
C VAL A 811 14.65 -6.26 8.62
N ALA A 812 15.01 -6.21 9.91
CA ALA A 812 15.87 -5.16 10.44
C ALA A 812 17.22 -5.11 9.72
N GLU A 813 17.62 -3.90 9.34
CA GLU A 813 19.00 -3.59 8.98
C GLU A 813 19.76 -3.23 10.24
N THR A 814 21.04 -3.59 10.28
CA THR A 814 21.90 -3.27 11.42
C THR A 814 23.05 -2.38 10.97
N GLU A 815 23.76 -1.74 11.91
CA GLU A 815 24.62 -0.58 11.61
C GLU A 815 25.50 -0.74 10.33
N LYS A 816 25.30 0.24 9.44
CA LYS A 816 26.01 0.65 8.22
C LYS A 816 26.31 -0.34 7.09
N VAL A 817 26.23 -1.67 7.22
CA VAL A 817 26.51 -2.56 6.05
C VAL A 817 25.79 -3.93 6.04
N GLN A 818 25.20 -4.42 7.12
CA GLN A 818 24.67 -5.79 7.13
C GLN A 818 23.20 -5.88 6.68
N ALA A 819 22.99 -6.59 5.57
CA ALA A 819 21.69 -6.98 5.07
C ALA A 819 20.87 -7.76 6.12
N SER A 820 19.56 -7.60 6.06
CA SER A 820 18.62 -8.25 6.99
C SER A 820 18.68 -9.77 6.91
N ILE A 821 18.11 -10.46 7.91
CA ILE A 821 18.04 -11.92 7.90
C ILE A 821 17.29 -12.42 6.66
N MET A 822 16.20 -11.77 6.28
CA MET A 822 15.40 -12.09 5.08
C MET A 822 16.26 -12.06 3.82
N GLU A 823 17.02 -10.98 3.62
CA GLU A 823 17.86 -10.81 2.43
C GLU A 823 18.97 -11.86 2.38
N ARG A 824 19.67 -12.06 3.51
CA ARG A 824 20.76 -13.03 3.60
C ARG A 824 20.26 -14.46 3.37
N LEU A 825 19.06 -14.79 3.85
CA LEU A 825 18.44 -16.09 3.64
C LEU A 825 18.02 -16.27 2.18
N LEU A 826 17.37 -15.28 1.57
CA LEU A 826 16.99 -15.32 0.16
C LEU A 826 18.22 -15.46 -0.74
N SER A 827 19.25 -14.63 -0.54
CA SER A 827 20.53 -14.73 -1.26
C SER A 827 21.21 -16.08 -1.05
N ARG A 828 21.09 -16.69 0.14
CA ARG A 828 21.61 -18.04 0.40
C ARG A 828 20.82 -19.10 -0.36
N MET A 829 19.49 -19.05 -0.35
CA MET A 829 18.63 -20.02 -1.04
C MET A 829 18.75 -19.95 -2.56
N THR A 830 19.16 -18.81 -3.12
CA THR A 830 19.31 -18.62 -4.57
C THR A 830 20.75 -18.77 -5.06
N GLN A 831 21.70 -19.21 -4.23
CA GLN A 831 23.08 -19.39 -4.69
C GLN A 831 23.20 -20.42 -5.81
N GLN A 832 24.02 -20.10 -6.82
CA GLN A 832 24.11 -20.90 -8.05
C GLN A 832 24.47 -22.37 -7.80
N GLU A 833 25.25 -22.67 -6.75
CA GLU A 833 25.61 -24.04 -6.36
C GLU A 833 24.40 -24.96 -6.14
N TYR A 834 23.27 -24.43 -5.65
CA TYR A 834 22.04 -25.20 -5.42
C TYR A 834 21.18 -25.38 -6.67
N TRP A 835 21.47 -24.65 -7.74
CA TRP A 835 20.66 -24.60 -8.96
C TRP A 835 21.38 -25.13 -10.20
N GLN A 836 22.63 -25.60 -10.08
CA GLN A 836 23.43 -26.13 -11.19
C GLN A 836 22.72 -27.25 -11.99
N ALA A 837 21.96 -28.12 -11.31
CA ALA A 837 21.20 -29.18 -11.96
C ALA A 837 20.18 -28.65 -12.98
N CYS A 838 19.66 -27.43 -12.78
CA CYS A 838 18.72 -26.78 -13.69
C CYS A 838 19.40 -26.32 -15.00
N GLU A 839 20.73 -26.18 -15.05
CA GLU A 839 21.44 -25.77 -16.26
C GLU A 839 21.40 -26.84 -17.37
N MET A 840 21.20 -28.10 -16.99
CA MET A 840 21.12 -29.26 -17.86
C MET A 840 19.67 -29.75 -18.06
N CYS A 841 18.68 -29.02 -17.53
CA CYS A 841 17.26 -29.35 -17.64
C CYS A 841 16.69 -28.92 -18.99
N ASP A 842 15.78 -29.72 -19.55
CA ASP A 842 15.09 -29.41 -20.81
C ASP A 842 14.28 -28.11 -20.73
N LEU A 843 13.77 -27.76 -19.54
CA LEU A 843 13.03 -26.53 -19.29
C LEU A 843 13.90 -25.33 -18.88
N LYS A 844 15.24 -25.39 -18.97
CA LYS A 844 16.16 -24.32 -18.54
C LYS A 844 15.70 -22.90 -18.92
N LYS A 845 15.25 -22.70 -20.15
CA LYS A 845 14.84 -21.38 -20.68
C LYS A 845 13.40 -20.97 -20.35
N LYS A 846 12.62 -21.85 -19.72
CA LYS A 846 11.18 -21.65 -19.50
C LYS A 846 10.73 -21.84 -18.06
N CYS A 847 11.43 -22.67 -17.28
CA CYS A 847 11.07 -23.04 -15.91
C CYS A 847 10.98 -21.82 -15.00
N TYR A 848 9.78 -21.56 -14.44
CA TYR A 848 9.54 -20.45 -13.53
C TYR A 848 10.43 -20.53 -12.27
N ALA A 849 10.71 -21.73 -11.74
CA ALA A 849 11.50 -21.89 -10.53
C ALA A 849 12.96 -21.46 -10.74
N TYR A 850 13.55 -21.86 -11.86
CA TYR A 850 14.90 -21.43 -12.22
C TYR A 850 14.94 -19.94 -12.60
N HIS A 851 13.91 -19.45 -13.30
CA HIS A 851 13.75 -18.01 -13.55
C HIS A 851 13.71 -17.19 -12.25
N ASN A 852 12.98 -17.66 -11.23
CA ASN A 852 12.91 -17.01 -9.92
C ASN A 852 14.31 -16.94 -9.28
N ALA A 853 15.03 -18.06 -9.23
CA ALA A 853 16.40 -18.08 -8.71
C ALA A 853 17.32 -17.11 -9.47
N GLN A 854 17.31 -17.16 -10.81
CA GLN A 854 18.14 -16.30 -11.66
C GLN A 854 17.82 -14.80 -11.51
N THR A 855 16.58 -14.45 -11.19
CA THR A 855 16.18 -13.06 -10.90
C THR A 855 16.97 -12.51 -9.72
N PHE A 856 17.05 -13.27 -8.62
CA PHE A 856 17.73 -12.85 -7.40
C PHE A 856 19.25 -13.02 -7.47
N GLN A 857 19.75 -13.87 -8.37
CA GLN A 857 21.18 -14.03 -8.65
C GLN A 857 21.76 -12.90 -9.50
N ASP A 858 20.92 -12.14 -10.20
CA ASP A 858 21.37 -11.06 -11.06
C ASP A 858 22.10 -9.99 -10.24
N PRO A 859 23.33 -9.59 -10.63
CA PRO A 859 24.16 -8.72 -9.80
C PRO A 859 23.67 -7.27 -9.73
N VAL A 860 22.79 -6.84 -10.65
CA VAL A 860 22.28 -5.45 -10.71
C VAL A 860 20.81 -5.42 -10.34
N ALA A 861 19.99 -6.20 -11.04
CA ALA A 861 18.55 -6.24 -10.81
C ALA A 861 18.19 -6.99 -9.53
N GLY A 862 18.93 -8.04 -9.19
CA GLY A 862 18.67 -8.89 -8.02
C GLY A 862 18.56 -8.10 -6.71
N PRO A 863 19.57 -7.28 -6.32
CA PRO A 863 19.49 -6.45 -5.12
C PRO A 863 18.26 -5.53 -5.08
N LYS A 864 17.87 -4.93 -6.22
CA LYS A 864 16.69 -4.05 -6.31
C LYS A 864 15.38 -4.81 -6.18
N VAL A 865 15.29 -6.02 -6.75
CA VAL A 865 14.13 -6.90 -6.58
C VAL A 865 14.02 -7.37 -5.12
N ILE A 866 15.16 -7.68 -4.49
CA ILE A 866 15.25 -8.06 -3.07
C ILE A 866 14.80 -6.90 -2.16
N GLU A 867 15.25 -5.67 -2.43
CA GLU A 867 14.84 -4.46 -1.71
C GLU A 867 13.31 -4.30 -1.71
N ARG A 868 12.68 -4.45 -2.87
CA ARG A 868 11.23 -4.34 -3.04
C ARG A 868 10.49 -5.47 -2.34
N MET A 869 11.03 -6.69 -2.38
CA MET A 869 10.50 -7.82 -1.62
C MET A 869 10.57 -7.56 -0.12
N LYS A 870 11.73 -7.09 0.36
CA LYS A 870 11.94 -6.73 1.76
C LYS A 870 10.97 -5.65 2.20
N MET A 871 10.66 -4.66 1.35
CA MET A 871 9.66 -3.63 1.67
C MET A 871 8.30 -4.25 2.00
N LEU A 872 7.84 -5.25 1.23
CA LEU A 872 6.59 -5.96 1.54
C LEU A 872 6.65 -6.71 2.87
N TYR A 873 7.75 -7.42 3.14
CA TYR A 873 7.94 -8.09 4.43
C TYR A 873 8.05 -7.09 5.60
N THR A 874 8.60 -5.91 5.35
CA THR A 874 8.72 -4.82 6.33
C THR A 874 7.35 -4.26 6.66
N ILE A 875 6.52 -3.97 5.66
CA ILE A 875 5.11 -3.59 5.86
C ILE A 875 4.39 -4.67 6.68
N THR A 876 4.54 -5.95 6.33
CA THR A 876 3.91 -7.04 7.09
C THR A 876 4.39 -7.10 8.54
N HIS A 877 5.68 -6.87 8.81
CA HIS A 877 6.23 -6.80 10.17
C HIS A 877 5.65 -5.61 10.95
N LEU A 878 5.58 -4.42 10.35
CA LEU A 878 5.13 -3.18 11.01
C LEU A 878 3.62 -3.13 11.25
N ARG A 879 2.83 -3.94 10.55
CA ARG A 879 1.40 -4.13 10.86
C ARG A 879 1.18 -4.84 12.19
N GLY A 880 2.19 -5.55 12.72
CA GLY A 880 2.17 -6.13 14.06
C GLY A 880 1.16 -7.26 14.28
N ARG A 881 0.62 -7.87 13.21
CA ARG A 881 -0.40 -8.96 13.29
C ARG A 881 0.20 -10.34 13.57
N LEU A 882 1.48 -10.54 13.27
CA LEU A 882 2.21 -11.79 13.44
C LEU A 882 3.68 -11.50 13.74
N HIS A 883 4.23 -12.17 14.75
CA HIS A 883 5.68 -12.25 14.92
C HIS A 883 6.25 -13.24 13.89
N ILE A 884 7.07 -12.74 12.96
CA ILE A 884 7.62 -13.53 11.86
C ILE A 884 8.79 -14.37 12.36
N THR A 885 8.56 -15.67 12.55
CA THR A 885 9.62 -16.60 12.97
C THR A 885 10.54 -16.95 11.80
N MET A 886 11.74 -17.49 12.09
CA MET A 886 12.64 -18.03 11.06
C MET A 886 12.00 -19.14 10.22
N ARG A 887 11.09 -19.92 10.82
CA ARG A 887 10.33 -20.97 10.13
C ARG A 887 9.30 -20.36 9.16
N ASP A 888 8.53 -19.38 9.61
CA ASP A 888 7.52 -18.72 8.75
C ASP A 888 8.22 -18.06 7.54
N LEU A 889 9.36 -17.39 7.77
CA LEU A 889 10.18 -16.79 6.72
C LEU A 889 10.69 -17.82 5.69
N ARG A 890 11.30 -18.93 6.14
CA ARG A 890 11.78 -20.00 5.23
C ARG A 890 10.64 -20.60 4.42
N SER A 891 9.49 -20.82 5.07
CA SER A 891 8.29 -21.37 4.43
C SER A 891 7.82 -20.45 3.29
N ALA A 892 7.66 -19.14 3.57
CA ALA A 892 7.20 -18.18 2.58
C ALA A 892 8.20 -17.97 1.43
N LEU A 893 9.50 -17.93 1.70
CA LEU A 893 10.53 -17.82 0.65
C LEU A 893 10.61 -19.08 -0.22
N ALA A 894 10.53 -20.27 0.37
CA ALA A 894 10.51 -21.53 -0.38
C ALA A 894 9.26 -21.61 -1.28
N PHE A 895 8.09 -21.28 -0.74
CA PHE A 895 6.84 -21.21 -1.49
C PHE A 895 6.92 -20.19 -2.64
N MET A 896 7.57 -19.05 -2.43
CA MET A 896 7.77 -18.05 -3.48
C MET A 896 8.66 -18.59 -4.62
N LEU A 897 9.75 -19.29 -4.28
CA LEU A 897 10.71 -19.76 -5.28
C LEU A 897 10.14 -20.91 -6.13
N VAL A 898 9.46 -21.89 -5.52
CA VAL A 898 9.07 -23.15 -6.20
C VAL A 898 7.58 -23.51 -6.08
N GLY A 899 6.78 -22.75 -5.34
CA GLY A 899 5.37 -23.04 -5.10
C GLY A 899 5.17 -24.36 -4.33
N THR A 900 4.24 -25.18 -4.79
CA THR A 900 3.89 -26.49 -4.21
C THR A 900 4.31 -27.68 -5.08
N LYS A 901 5.06 -27.44 -6.16
CA LYS A 901 5.33 -28.42 -7.22
C LYS A 901 6.78 -28.84 -7.22
N ASP A 902 7.03 -30.14 -7.41
CA ASP A 902 8.38 -30.62 -7.66
C ASP A 902 8.78 -30.48 -9.15
N CYS A 903 9.95 -30.99 -9.51
CA CYS A 903 10.42 -30.90 -10.90
C CYS A 903 9.53 -31.69 -11.87
N ASP A 904 8.99 -32.84 -11.47
CA ASP A 904 8.15 -33.66 -12.36
C ASP A 904 6.80 -32.96 -12.58
N ASP A 905 6.21 -32.41 -11.52
CA ASP A 905 4.98 -31.61 -11.57
C ASP A 905 5.15 -30.36 -12.47
N ILE A 906 6.30 -29.69 -12.35
CA ILE A 906 6.64 -28.55 -13.23
C ILE A 906 6.73 -29.03 -14.68
N HIS A 907 7.41 -30.14 -14.96
CA HIS A 907 7.47 -30.67 -16.32
C HIS A 907 6.07 -31.01 -16.87
N GLN A 908 5.20 -31.60 -16.06
CA GLN A 908 3.82 -31.92 -16.45
C GLN A 908 2.99 -30.65 -16.73
N LEU A 909 3.18 -29.59 -15.94
CA LEU A 909 2.51 -28.30 -16.15
C LEU A 909 2.81 -27.70 -17.53
N TYR A 910 4.04 -27.86 -18.03
CA TYR A 910 4.48 -27.31 -19.32
C TYR A 910 4.12 -28.20 -20.53
N GLN A 911 3.69 -29.45 -20.29
CA GLN A 911 3.17 -30.33 -21.36
C GLN A 911 1.74 -29.96 -21.75
N ASN A 912 0.98 -29.36 -20.84
CA ASN A 912 -0.41 -28.97 -21.06
C ASN A 912 -0.50 -27.61 -21.76
N GLY A 913 -1.01 -27.58 -23.00
CA GLY A 913 -1.26 -26.33 -23.72
C GLY A 913 -2.50 -25.57 -23.23
N GLY A 914 -2.64 -24.31 -23.65
CA GLY A 914 -3.83 -23.48 -23.42
C GLY A 914 -3.66 -22.36 -22.39
N GLU A 915 -4.62 -21.44 -22.38
CA GLU A 915 -4.61 -20.22 -21.56
C GLU A 915 -4.63 -20.51 -20.05
N GLU A 916 -5.30 -21.58 -19.61
CA GLU A 916 -5.34 -21.99 -18.19
C GLU A 916 -3.96 -22.44 -17.70
N SER A 917 -3.27 -23.29 -18.46
CA SER A 917 -1.90 -23.70 -18.15
C SER A 917 -0.94 -22.52 -18.16
N GLN A 918 -1.08 -21.59 -19.13
CA GLN A 918 -0.28 -20.37 -19.18
C GLN A 918 -0.47 -19.49 -17.93
N ASN A 919 -1.71 -19.32 -17.45
CA ASN A 919 -1.97 -18.60 -16.20
C ASN A 919 -1.40 -19.34 -14.99
N ARG A 920 -1.50 -20.67 -14.93
CA ARG A 920 -0.89 -21.48 -13.85
C ARG A 920 0.64 -21.40 -13.85
N ILE A 921 1.27 -21.30 -15.03
CA ILE A 921 2.71 -21.07 -15.15
C ILE A 921 3.05 -19.64 -14.69
N LEU A 922 2.28 -18.63 -15.10
CA LEU A 922 2.46 -17.24 -14.67
C LEU A 922 2.34 -17.08 -13.15
N ASN A 923 1.47 -17.86 -12.53
CA ASN A 923 1.33 -17.93 -11.09
C ASN A 923 2.58 -18.48 -10.38
N GLY A 924 3.44 -19.24 -11.06
CA GLY A 924 4.68 -19.77 -10.46
C GLY A 924 5.82 -18.75 -10.38
N PHE A 925 5.77 -17.67 -11.16
CA PHE A 925 6.81 -16.63 -11.10
C PHE A 925 6.77 -15.90 -9.76
N PHE A 926 7.93 -15.50 -9.25
CA PHE A 926 8.08 -14.94 -7.90
C PHE A 926 7.15 -13.77 -7.63
N PHE A 927 6.87 -12.92 -8.63
CA PHE A 927 5.99 -11.76 -8.49
C PHE A 927 4.49 -12.12 -8.39
N ASN A 928 4.11 -13.36 -8.68
CA ASN A 928 2.74 -13.87 -8.57
C ASN A 928 2.61 -15.07 -7.61
N SER A 929 3.70 -15.70 -7.19
CA SER A 929 3.72 -16.97 -6.47
C SER A 929 2.96 -16.93 -5.17
N TRP A 930 2.98 -15.80 -4.44
CA TRP A 930 2.16 -15.67 -3.23
C TRP A 930 0.65 -15.62 -3.52
N LEU A 931 0.19 -15.50 -4.78
CA LEU A 931 -1.23 -15.36 -5.14
C LEU A 931 -1.84 -16.56 -5.88
N GLY A 932 -1.05 -17.47 -6.44
CA GLY A 932 -1.57 -18.50 -7.33
C GLY A 932 -1.27 -19.93 -6.86
N GLY A 933 -2.25 -20.84 -6.79
CA GLY A 933 -3.66 -20.72 -7.18
C GLY A 933 -4.45 -21.99 -6.82
N SER A 934 -5.79 -21.88 -6.86
CA SER A 934 -6.85 -22.86 -6.52
C SER A 934 -6.78 -23.57 -5.15
N ASP A 935 -5.61 -23.67 -4.53
CA ASP A 935 -5.44 -24.21 -3.20
C ASP A 935 -5.19 -23.06 -2.22
N ASP A 936 -6.12 -22.87 -1.29
CA ASP A 936 -5.97 -21.95 -0.18
C ASP A 936 -4.73 -22.33 0.65
N SER A 937 -3.62 -21.62 0.43
CA SER A 937 -2.47 -21.72 1.34
C SER A 937 -2.91 -21.19 2.70
N ASN A 938 -2.92 -22.06 3.70
CA ASN A 938 -3.14 -21.69 5.10
C ASN A 938 -1.84 -21.23 5.79
N ASP A 939 -0.76 -20.97 5.03
CA ASP A 939 0.46 -20.41 5.59
C ASP A 939 0.21 -18.96 6.04
N ARG A 940 0.41 -18.71 7.33
CA ARG A 940 0.05 -17.44 7.98
C ARG A 940 0.78 -16.24 7.37
N LEU A 941 2.05 -16.39 7.02
CA LEU A 941 2.83 -15.28 6.49
C LEU A 941 2.44 -15.00 5.03
N VAL A 942 2.21 -16.04 4.23
CA VAL A 942 1.71 -15.89 2.86
C VAL A 942 0.35 -15.20 2.84
N LEU A 943 -0.57 -15.55 3.76
CA LEU A 943 -1.86 -14.88 3.89
C LEU A 943 -1.72 -13.39 4.19
N LEU A 944 -0.83 -13.00 5.11
CA LEU A 944 -0.59 -11.59 5.42
C LEU A 944 0.05 -10.83 4.25
N LEU A 945 0.94 -11.48 3.47
CA LEU A 945 1.50 -10.91 2.25
C LEU A 945 0.44 -10.70 1.16
N ARG A 946 -0.56 -11.60 1.06
CA ARG A 946 -1.69 -11.44 0.13
C ARG A 946 -2.58 -10.24 0.47
N GLU A 947 -2.75 -9.91 1.74
CA GLU A 947 -3.54 -8.74 2.17
C GLU A 947 -2.95 -7.42 1.67
N ILE A 948 -1.63 -7.37 1.46
CA ILE A 948 -0.90 -6.19 1.00
C ILE A 948 -0.49 -6.31 -0.48
N ASP A 949 -1.24 -7.09 -1.27
CA ASP A 949 -0.96 -7.28 -2.69
C ASP A 949 -0.98 -5.94 -3.44
N ILE A 950 0.20 -5.55 -3.92
CA ILE A 950 0.42 -4.31 -4.65
C ILE A 950 -0.46 -4.20 -5.91
N ALA A 951 -0.93 -5.33 -6.46
CA ALA A 951 -1.86 -5.29 -7.59
C ALA A 951 -3.25 -4.75 -7.24
N GLN A 952 -3.61 -4.65 -5.96
CA GLN A 952 -4.89 -4.09 -5.51
C GLN A 952 -4.85 -2.57 -5.33
N VAL A 953 -3.67 -1.96 -5.32
CA VAL A 953 -3.51 -0.50 -5.18
C VAL A 953 -4.04 0.21 -6.44
N SER A 954 -4.79 1.30 -6.26
CA SER A 954 -5.37 2.05 -7.37
C SER A 954 -4.32 2.92 -8.06
N ASN A 955 -4.03 2.66 -9.33
CA ASN A 955 -3.19 3.54 -10.16
C ASN A 955 -3.74 3.57 -11.61
N PRO A 956 -4.72 4.45 -11.91
CA PRO A 956 -5.36 4.51 -13.22
C PRO A 956 -4.40 4.88 -14.37
N ASP A 957 -3.36 5.67 -14.08
CA ASP A 957 -2.36 6.06 -15.07
C ASP A 957 -1.51 4.87 -15.50
N LEU A 958 -1.05 4.08 -14.54
CA LEU A 958 -0.34 2.84 -14.81
C LEU A 958 -1.24 1.83 -15.55
N ASP A 959 -2.51 1.70 -15.16
CA ASP A 959 -3.45 0.79 -15.83
C ASP A 959 -3.64 1.11 -17.30
N ARG A 960 -3.73 2.41 -17.64
CA ARG A 960 -3.80 2.84 -19.04
C ARG A 960 -2.53 2.46 -19.78
N LYS A 961 -1.35 2.63 -19.17
CA LYS A 961 -0.08 2.22 -19.79
C LYS A 961 0.02 0.70 -19.97
N LEU A 962 -0.41 -0.09 -18.99
CA LEU A 962 -0.33 -1.56 -18.99
C LEU A 962 -1.40 -2.23 -19.87
N GLY A 963 -2.61 -1.69 -19.94
CA GLY A 963 -3.74 -2.32 -20.65
C GLY A 963 -3.80 -2.02 -22.16
N PHE A 964 -3.21 -0.90 -22.60
CA PHE A 964 -3.28 -0.46 -23.99
C PHE A 964 -1.99 -0.68 -24.79
N LEU A 965 -0.82 -0.68 -24.13
CA LEU A 965 0.47 -0.92 -24.79
C LEU A 965 0.90 -2.39 -24.60
N SER A 966 1.45 -3.00 -25.65
CA SER A 966 2.02 -4.35 -25.52
C SER A 966 3.16 -4.34 -24.47
N PRO A 967 3.31 -5.42 -23.68
CA PRO A 967 4.44 -5.59 -22.75
C PRO A 967 5.81 -5.34 -23.37
N ILE A 968 5.95 -5.57 -24.69
CA ILE A 968 7.19 -5.34 -25.43
C ILE A 968 7.60 -3.86 -25.38
N HIS A 969 6.64 -2.94 -25.47
CA HIS A 969 6.90 -1.50 -25.38
C HIS A 969 7.38 -1.06 -24.00
N GLN A 970 7.13 -1.84 -22.94
CA GLN A 970 7.55 -1.48 -21.58
C GLN A 970 8.94 -2.03 -21.23
N LYS A 971 9.53 -2.86 -22.07
CA LYS A 971 10.80 -3.53 -21.79
C LYS A 971 11.92 -2.56 -21.36
N PRO A 972 12.08 -1.37 -21.96
CA PRO A 972 13.17 -0.46 -21.61
C PRO A 972 12.96 0.27 -20.27
N SER A 973 11.73 0.34 -19.77
CA SER A 973 11.42 0.83 -18.42
C SER A 973 11.71 -0.19 -17.31
N ARG A 974 12.06 -1.44 -17.65
CA ARG A 974 12.33 -2.54 -16.71
C ARG A 974 13.80 -2.95 -16.73
N PHE A 975 14.28 -3.49 -15.62
CA PHE A 975 15.62 -4.07 -15.53
C PHE A 975 15.84 -5.14 -16.59
N SER A 976 17.06 -5.16 -17.13
CA SER A 976 17.58 -6.30 -17.89
C SER A 976 18.19 -7.31 -16.92
N PHE A 977 18.18 -8.58 -17.32
CA PHE A 977 18.75 -9.67 -16.53
C PHE A 977 19.72 -10.47 -17.40
N ASP A 978 20.96 -10.68 -16.93
CA ASP A 978 22.05 -11.21 -17.77
C ASP A 978 21.83 -12.68 -18.14
N GLN A 979 21.42 -13.50 -17.16
CA GLN A 979 21.31 -14.96 -17.30
C GLN A 979 19.87 -15.48 -17.34
N ARG A 980 18.89 -14.61 -17.07
CA ARG A 980 17.47 -14.97 -16.98
C ARG A 980 16.83 -15.02 -18.35
N ALA A 981 16.09 -16.09 -18.63
CA ALA A 981 15.33 -16.22 -19.87
C ALA A 981 14.05 -15.37 -19.86
N ASN A 982 13.56 -14.96 -21.05
CA ASN A 982 12.41 -14.05 -21.20
C ASN A 982 11.08 -14.79 -21.50
N TYR A 983 10.88 -16.00 -20.96
CA TYR A 983 9.66 -16.77 -21.24
C TYR A 983 8.40 -16.14 -20.61
N ASP A 984 8.57 -15.39 -19.51
CA ASP A 984 7.55 -14.54 -18.91
C ASP A 984 7.05 -13.44 -19.87
N ASP A 985 7.94 -12.82 -20.67
CA ASP A 985 7.54 -11.89 -21.74
C ASP A 985 6.67 -12.59 -22.78
N GLU A 986 7.04 -13.79 -23.23
CA GLU A 986 6.26 -14.56 -24.21
C GLU A 986 4.85 -14.88 -23.69
N LEU A 987 4.73 -15.27 -22.41
CA LEU A 987 3.46 -15.57 -21.77
C LEU A 987 2.57 -14.33 -21.63
N LEU A 988 3.12 -13.23 -21.14
CA LEU A 988 2.37 -11.99 -20.94
C LEU A 988 1.95 -11.35 -22.27
N ASP A 989 2.79 -11.41 -23.29
CA ASP A 989 2.47 -10.93 -24.64
C ASP A 989 1.41 -11.82 -25.31
N ALA A 990 1.45 -13.14 -25.09
CA ALA A 990 0.37 -14.04 -25.52
C ALA A 990 -0.96 -13.71 -24.83
N LEU A 991 -0.97 -13.46 -23.51
CA LEU A 991 -2.17 -13.02 -22.81
C LEU A 991 -2.67 -11.67 -23.32
N PHE A 992 -1.77 -10.70 -23.54
CA PHE A 992 -2.11 -9.37 -24.05
C PHE A 992 -2.79 -9.43 -25.42
N ARG A 993 -2.26 -10.23 -26.36
CA ARG A 993 -2.88 -10.44 -27.69
C ARG A 993 -4.27 -11.07 -27.59
N ASN A 994 -4.47 -11.92 -26.59
CA ASN A 994 -5.74 -12.59 -26.33
C ASN A 994 -6.69 -11.77 -25.44
N LEU A 995 -6.30 -10.54 -25.04
CA LEU A 995 -7.16 -9.68 -24.25
C LEU A 995 -8.40 -9.31 -25.08
N PRO A 996 -9.60 -9.42 -24.49
CA PRO A 996 -10.81 -9.01 -25.17
C PRO A 996 -10.80 -7.49 -25.40
N ARG A 997 -10.92 -7.10 -26.67
CA ARG A 997 -11.08 -5.70 -27.10
C ARG A 997 -12.52 -5.33 -27.42
N ASP A 998 -13.39 -6.33 -27.56
CA ASP A 998 -14.82 -6.16 -27.80
C ASP A 998 -15.60 -6.31 -26.48
N TYR A 999 -16.18 -5.21 -26.02
CA TYR A 999 -16.96 -5.14 -24.79
C TYR A 999 -18.48 -5.26 -25.02
N SER A 1000 -18.93 -5.49 -26.26
CA SER A 1000 -20.35 -5.58 -26.62
C SER A 1000 -21.01 -6.95 -26.29
N SER A 1001 -20.24 -7.95 -25.85
CA SER A 1001 -20.74 -9.33 -25.73
C SER A 1001 -21.44 -9.68 -24.41
N ARG A 1002 -22.32 -10.71 -24.45
CA ARG A 1002 -22.96 -11.39 -23.30
C ARG A 1002 -21.99 -11.96 -22.23
N ASN A 1003 -20.68 -11.88 -22.44
CA ASN A 1003 -19.64 -12.40 -21.55
C ASN A 1003 -18.84 -11.32 -20.79
N ARG A 1004 -19.32 -10.07 -20.73
CA ARG A 1004 -18.62 -8.90 -20.15
C ARG A 1004 -17.92 -9.20 -18.81
N SER A 1005 -18.57 -9.87 -17.87
CA SER A 1005 -17.98 -10.22 -16.56
C SER A 1005 -16.72 -11.09 -16.70
N ARG A 1006 -16.75 -12.10 -17.58
CA ARG A 1006 -15.58 -12.94 -17.87
C ARG A 1006 -14.46 -12.14 -18.53
N LEU A 1007 -14.81 -11.20 -19.41
CA LEU A 1007 -13.84 -10.34 -20.10
C LEU A 1007 -13.16 -9.36 -19.14
N ILE A 1008 -13.92 -8.77 -18.22
CA ILE A 1008 -13.39 -7.90 -17.15
C ILE A 1008 -12.46 -8.70 -16.23
N THR A 1009 -12.84 -9.92 -15.82
CA THR A 1009 -11.98 -10.77 -14.99
C THR A 1009 -10.66 -11.12 -15.70
N LYS A 1010 -10.70 -11.43 -17.00
CA LYS A 1010 -9.48 -11.65 -17.80
C LYS A 1010 -8.58 -10.42 -17.82
N HIS A 1011 -9.16 -9.24 -18.05
CA HIS A 1011 -8.39 -7.99 -18.08
C HIS A 1011 -7.80 -7.65 -16.69
N ARG A 1012 -8.57 -7.80 -15.61
CA ARG A 1012 -8.07 -7.62 -14.23
C ARG A 1012 -6.95 -8.60 -13.89
N SER A 1013 -7.08 -9.87 -14.28
CA SER A 1013 -6.05 -10.90 -14.07
C SER A 1013 -4.74 -10.51 -14.75
N TYR A 1014 -4.82 -10.12 -16.03
CA TYR A 1014 -3.66 -9.63 -16.78
C TYR A 1014 -3.02 -8.39 -16.15
N LEU A 1015 -3.82 -7.36 -15.82
CA LEU A 1015 -3.32 -6.15 -15.18
C LEU A 1015 -2.67 -6.46 -13.83
N SER A 1016 -3.21 -7.40 -13.07
CA SER A 1016 -2.63 -7.81 -11.79
C SER A 1016 -1.24 -8.41 -11.96
N HIS A 1017 -1.03 -9.27 -12.98
CA HIS A 1017 0.31 -9.78 -13.30
C HIS A 1017 1.26 -8.66 -13.71
N MET A 1018 0.80 -7.73 -14.56
CA MET A 1018 1.61 -6.62 -15.03
C MET A 1018 1.98 -5.65 -13.91
N ARG A 1019 1.06 -5.33 -13.00
CA ARG A 1019 1.32 -4.46 -11.83
C ARG A 1019 2.38 -5.05 -10.92
N ARG A 1020 2.27 -6.34 -10.59
CA ARG A 1020 3.28 -7.04 -9.76
C ARG A 1020 4.65 -7.04 -10.42
N ARG A 1021 4.69 -7.38 -11.70
CA ARG A 1021 5.95 -7.33 -12.45
C ARG A 1021 6.51 -5.90 -12.53
N HIS A 1022 5.68 -4.89 -12.75
CA HIS A 1022 6.08 -3.48 -12.77
C HIS A 1022 6.71 -3.07 -11.44
N PHE A 1023 6.03 -3.40 -10.32
CA PHE A 1023 6.57 -3.16 -8.98
C PHE A 1023 7.98 -3.75 -8.84
N PHE A 1024 8.17 -5.04 -9.12
CA PHE A 1024 9.46 -5.69 -8.90
C PHE A 1024 10.54 -5.32 -9.92
N GLU A 1025 10.20 -5.00 -11.16
CA GLU A 1025 11.17 -4.95 -12.25
C GLU A 1025 11.32 -3.56 -12.90
N CYS A 1026 10.52 -2.54 -12.57
CA CYS A 1026 10.74 -1.20 -13.12
C CYS A 1026 12.10 -0.62 -12.68
N ARG A 1027 12.69 0.26 -13.49
CA ARG A 1027 14.00 0.89 -13.18
C ARG A 1027 13.89 2.15 -12.33
N ASP A 1028 12.75 2.82 -12.40
CA ASP A 1028 12.50 4.08 -11.73
C ASP A 1028 11.91 3.87 -10.32
N VAL A 1029 11.57 4.98 -9.65
CA VAL A 1029 10.97 4.97 -8.31
C VAL A 1029 9.45 4.80 -8.32
N SER A 1030 8.82 4.62 -9.49
CA SER A 1030 7.35 4.52 -9.60
C SER A 1030 6.77 3.30 -8.90
N TRP A 1031 7.58 2.27 -8.61
CA TRP A 1031 7.14 1.14 -7.80
C TRP A 1031 6.63 1.55 -6.40
N LYS A 1032 7.12 2.67 -5.85
CA LYS A 1032 6.64 3.19 -4.55
C LYS A 1032 5.18 3.61 -4.60
N GLU A 1033 4.68 4.05 -5.75
CA GLU A 1033 3.26 4.41 -5.94
C GLU A 1033 2.32 3.19 -5.86
N LEU A 1034 2.87 1.97 -5.92
CA LEU A 1034 2.13 0.72 -5.76
C LEU A 1034 2.22 0.15 -4.34
N LEU A 1035 2.88 0.86 -3.41
CA LEU A 1035 2.87 0.45 -2.01
C LEU A 1035 1.49 0.72 -1.39
N PRO A 1036 0.95 -0.21 -0.59
CA PRO A 1036 -0.39 -0.07 -0.02
C PRO A 1036 -0.51 1.00 1.07
N TYR A 1037 0.61 1.49 1.59
CA TYR A 1037 0.70 2.53 2.62
C TYR A 1037 1.53 3.69 2.08
N GLU A 1038 0.91 4.85 1.84
CA GLU A 1038 1.60 6.03 1.33
C GLU A 1038 2.52 6.65 2.40
N SER A 1039 2.19 6.45 3.68
CA SER A 1039 2.94 7.00 4.82
C SER A 1039 4.06 6.10 5.35
N ILE A 1040 4.40 5.01 4.63
CA ILE A 1040 5.42 4.04 5.06
C ILE A 1040 6.81 4.66 5.23
N ASP A 1041 7.26 5.50 4.28
CA ASP A 1041 8.57 6.13 4.32
C ASP A 1041 8.69 7.09 5.53
N PRO A 1042 7.74 8.01 5.78
CA PRO A 1042 7.71 8.80 7.02
C PRO A 1042 7.67 7.96 8.30
N PHE A 1043 6.93 6.85 8.32
CA PHE A 1043 6.84 5.97 9.49
C PHE A 1043 8.16 5.25 9.79
N LEU A 1044 8.85 4.76 8.75
CA LEU A 1044 10.19 4.17 8.87
C LEU A 1044 11.22 5.20 9.35
N ALA A 1045 11.23 6.40 8.76
CA ALA A 1045 12.10 7.49 9.18
C ALA A 1045 11.85 7.89 10.66
N SER A 1046 10.59 7.85 11.09
CA SER A 1046 10.23 8.04 12.49
C SER A 1046 10.80 6.92 13.36
N ASN A 1047 10.76 5.66 12.92
CA ASN A 1047 11.27 4.51 13.68
C ASN A 1047 12.80 4.42 13.76
N GLU A 1048 13.54 5.04 12.83
CA GLU A 1048 15.01 5.03 12.83
C GLU A 1048 15.63 5.88 13.96
N LYS A 1049 14.98 6.97 14.38
CA LYS A 1049 15.50 7.85 15.44
C LYS A 1049 15.10 7.33 16.82
N PHE A 1050 16.03 6.84 17.64
CA PHE A 1050 15.69 6.41 19.00
C PHE A 1050 15.36 7.58 19.94
N GLY A 1051 14.46 7.34 20.90
CA GLY A 1051 14.08 8.30 21.93
C GLY A 1051 12.86 9.18 21.59
N GLU A 1052 12.72 10.28 22.34
CA GLU A 1052 11.64 11.24 22.19
C GLU A 1052 11.69 11.91 20.80
N LYS A 1053 10.54 11.94 20.14
CA LYS A 1053 10.36 12.60 18.84
C LYS A 1053 10.26 14.10 18.97
N ASP A 1054 10.49 14.79 17.86
CA ASP A 1054 10.37 16.24 17.84
C ASP A 1054 8.92 16.70 18.06
N ALA A 1055 8.76 17.93 18.53
CA ALA A 1055 7.45 18.51 18.80
C ALA A 1055 6.56 18.60 17.54
N HIS A 1056 7.15 18.62 16.35
CA HIS A 1056 6.40 18.69 15.10
C HIS A 1056 5.72 17.35 14.77
N GLU A 1057 6.40 16.22 14.99
CA GLU A 1057 5.84 14.87 14.86
C GLU A 1057 4.71 14.63 15.87
N VAL A 1058 4.92 15.01 17.14
CA VAL A 1058 3.87 14.97 18.17
C VAL A 1058 2.67 15.82 17.74
N GLY A 1059 2.89 17.08 17.35
CA GLY A 1059 1.83 17.97 16.88
C GLY A 1059 1.09 17.44 15.66
N SER A 1060 1.77 16.76 14.73
CA SER A 1060 1.16 16.12 13.57
C SER A 1060 0.18 15.01 13.98
N VAL A 1061 0.57 14.15 14.92
CA VAL A 1061 -0.29 13.09 15.48
C VAL A 1061 -1.47 13.69 16.24
N LEU A 1062 -1.24 14.69 17.10
CA LEU A 1062 -2.33 15.34 17.85
C LEU A 1062 -3.34 16.03 16.92
N ARG A 1063 -2.87 16.71 15.87
CA ARG A 1063 -3.74 17.30 14.83
C ARG A 1063 -4.57 16.25 14.10
N ALA A 1064 -4.00 15.10 13.79
CA ALA A 1064 -4.73 14.00 13.17
C ALA A 1064 -5.85 13.48 14.09
N ILE A 1065 -5.56 13.26 15.37
CA ILE A 1065 -6.56 12.83 16.34
C ILE A 1065 -7.66 13.89 16.47
N ASN A 1066 -7.31 15.17 16.54
CA ASN A 1066 -8.27 16.28 16.56
C ASN A 1066 -9.19 16.30 15.32
N ARG A 1067 -8.66 16.00 14.13
CA ARG A 1067 -9.48 15.86 12.91
C ARG A 1067 -10.43 14.67 13.00
N GLY A 1068 -9.97 13.54 13.56
CA GLY A 1068 -10.82 12.40 13.89
C GLY A 1068 -11.93 12.76 14.91
N GLU A 1069 -11.70 13.72 15.79
CA GLU A 1069 -12.71 14.26 16.73
C GLU A 1069 -13.67 15.29 16.08
N GLY A 1070 -13.56 15.49 14.76
CA GLY A 1070 -14.44 16.33 13.96
C GLY A 1070 -14.04 17.81 13.92
N LEU A 1071 -12.81 18.16 14.29
CA LEU A 1071 -12.27 19.52 14.15
C LEU A 1071 -11.70 19.73 12.75
N ILE A 1072 -12.19 20.75 12.04
CA ILE A 1072 -11.82 21.02 10.64
C ILE A 1072 -10.43 21.69 10.56
N ASP A 1073 -10.14 22.63 11.45
CA ASP A 1073 -8.89 23.38 11.53
C ASP A 1073 -8.26 23.27 12.92
N PRO A 1074 -7.68 22.10 13.27
CA PRO A 1074 -7.11 21.86 14.59
C PRO A 1074 -5.88 22.72 14.89
N ALA A 1075 -5.24 23.32 13.88
CA ALA A 1075 -4.03 24.13 14.06
C ALA A 1075 -4.28 25.36 14.97
N ARG A 1076 -5.53 25.86 15.01
CA ARG A 1076 -5.96 26.95 15.90
C ARG A 1076 -5.90 26.63 17.38
N LEU A 1077 -5.90 25.34 17.72
CA LEU A 1077 -5.74 24.88 19.10
C LEU A 1077 -4.25 24.88 19.51
N GLY A 1078 -3.33 25.21 18.61
CA GLY A 1078 -1.89 25.00 18.81
C GLY A 1078 -1.61 23.51 18.96
N ASP A 1079 -0.73 23.16 19.90
CA ASP A 1079 -0.33 21.77 20.14
C ASP A 1079 -1.28 21.01 21.08
N HIS A 1080 -2.51 21.48 21.30
CA HIS A 1080 -3.44 20.82 22.23
C HIS A 1080 -4.18 19.66 21.57
N LEU A 1081 -4.39 18.58 22.33
CA LEU A 1081 -5.36 17.54 21.99
C LEU A 1081 -6.74 17.93 22.52
N ALA A 1082 -7.75 17.86 21.67
CA ALA A 1082 -9.14 18.16 21.97
C ALA A 1082 -10.00 16.91 21.84
N LEU A 1083 -10.36 16.30 22.96
CA LEU A 1083 -11.22 15.11 22.99
C LEU A 1083 -12.67 15.48 23.21
N ARG A 1084 -13.58 14.97 22.38
CA ARG A 1084 -15.00 15.26 22.49
C ARG A 1084 -15.59 14.60 23.75
N VAL A 1085 -16.32 15.38 24.55
CA VAL A 1085 -16.85 14.92 25.85
C VAL A 1085 -18.06 14.00 25.67
N ARG A 1086 -19.00 14.38 24.79
CA ARG A 1086 -20.16 13.57 24.39
C ARG A 1086 -20.59 13.93 22.98
N GLN A 1087 -21.10 12.92 22.26
CA GLN A 1087 -21.83 13.12 21.02
C GLN A 1087 -23.32 13.27 21.36
N VAL A 1088 -23.85 14.48 21.18
CA VAL A 1088 -25.27 14.76 21.32
C VAL A 1088 -25.89 14.68 19.93
N GLU A 1089 -26.84 13.78 19.76
CA GLU A 1089 -27.58 13.62 18.51
C GLU A 1089 -28.34 14.92 18.19
N LYS A 1090 -28.18 15.46 16.98
CA LYS A 1090 -28.69 16.78 16.55
C LYS A 1090 -28.21 17.98 17.38
N GLY A 1091 -27.19 17.82 18.22
CA GLY A 1091 -26.60 18.93 18.97
C GLY A 1091 -25.85 19.90 18.05
N THR A 1092 -26.23 21.18 18.09
CA THR A 1092 -25.53 22.24 17.34
C THR A 1092 -24.20 22.63 17.99
N ILE A 1093 -24.03 22.37 19.30
CA ILE A 1093 -22.82 22.68 20.06
C ILE A 1093 -22.03 21.40 20.33
N ARG A 1094 -20.75 21.40 19.97
CA ARG A 1094 -19.77 20.37 20.31
C ARG A 1094 -18.94 20.83 21.50
N SER A 1095 -18.71 19.92 22.44
CA SER A 1095 -17.91 20.18 23.63
C SER A 1095 -16.66 19.29 23.62
N TYR A 1096 -15.51 19.92 23.79
CA TYR A 1096 -14.19 19.31 23.80
C TYR A 1096 -13.49 19.56 25.12
N ARG A 1097 -12.73 18.58 25.56
CA ARG A 1097 -11.77 18.71 26.65
C ARG A 1097 -10.39 18.90 26.05
N LEU A 1098 -9.66 19.90 26.55
CA LEU A 1098 -8.31 20.19 26.10
C LEU A 1098 -7.26 19.50 26.98
N PHE A 1099 -6.24 18.97 26.32
CA PHE A 1099 -5.04 18.44 26.93
C PHE A 1099 -3.83 19.15 26.32
N PRO A 1100 -2.97 19.77 27.14
CA PRO A 1100 -1.77 20.46 26.66
C PRO A 1100 -0.81 19.54 25.92
N GLY A 1101 -0.27 20.01 24.79
CA GLY A 1101 0.66 19.26 23.94
C GLY A 1101 2.01 18.93 24.57
N ASP A 1102 2.48 19.81 25.46
CA ASP A 1102 3.73 19.67 26.21
C ASP A 1102 3.71 18.50 27.21
N ARG A 1103 2.54 17.91 27.45
CA ARG A 1103 2.36 16.69 28.25
C ARG A 1103 2.38 15.41 27.43
N PHE A 1104 2.48 15.52 26.11
CA PHE A 1104 2.58 14.38 25.22
C PHE A 1104 4.01 14.17 24.77
N THR A 1105 4.47 12.94 24.90
CA THR A 1105 5.74 12.50 24.29
C THR A 1105 5.44 11.38 23.30
N LEU A 1106 6.18 11.35 22.21
CA LEU A 1106 6.10 10.28 21.21
C LEU A 1106 7.47 9.60 21.19
N GLN A 1107 7.49 8.27 21.22
CA GLN A 1107 8.72 7.48 21.20
C GLN A 1107 8.48 6.14 20.50
N THR A 1108 9.52 5.35 20.25
CA THR A 1108 9.37 3.98 19.73
C THR A 1108 8.94 3.00 20.83
N ASP A 1109 8.23 1.92 20.47
CA ASP A 1109 7.83 0.87 21.42
C ASP A 1109 8.98 0.00 21.92
N LEU A 1110 10.11 0.02 21.20
CA LEU A 1110 11.33 -0.72 21.50
C LEU A 1110 12.55 0.21 21.43
N ASP A 1111 13.44 0.06 22.40
CA ASP A 1111 14.80 0.59 22.33
C ASP A 1111 15.74 -0.53 21.86
N THR A 1112 16.39 -0.31 20.71
CA THR A 1112 17.30 -1.31 20.13
C THR A 1112 18.64 -1.34 20.86
N THR A 1113 19.02 -0.26 21.55
CA THR A 1113 20.28 -0.18 22.30
C THR A 1113 20.28 -1.08 23.55
N THR A 1114 19.10 -1.42 24.06
CA THR A 1114 18.94 -2.31 25.23
C THR A 1114 18.98 -3.80 24.88
N ASN A 1115 18.98 -4.15 23.58
CA ASN A 1115 18.89 -5.53 23.08
C ASN A 1115 20.14 -5.93 22.25
N PRO A 1116 21.34 -6.07 22.85
CA PRO A 1116 22.60 -6.21 22.13
C PRO A 1116 22.76 -7.52 21.34
N PHE A 1117 21.87 -8.50 21.55
CA PHE A 1117 21.95 -9.83 20.94
C PHE A 1117 20.90 -10.09 19.84
N LEU A 1118 20.08 -9.08 19.50
CA LEU A 1118 18.97 -9.23 18.57
C LEU A 1118 18.98 -8.15 17.48
N GLU A 1119 18.59 -8.56 16.28
CA GLU A 1119 18.19 -7.63 15.22
C GLU A 1119 16.79 -7.09 15.56
N CYS A 1120 16.67 -5.80 15.87
CA CYS A 1120 15.42 -5.21 16.34
C CYS A 1120 14.93 -4.12 15.38
N LEU A 1121 13.62 -4.10 15.12
CA LEU A 1121 12.93 -3.02 14.42
C LEU A 1121 11.61 -2.76 15.14
N SER A 1122 11.46 -1.55 15.67
CA SER A 1122 10.24 -1.10 16.36
C SER A 1122 9.04 -1.22 15.42
N GLN A 1123 7.93 -1.74 15.96
CA GLN A 1123 6.70 -1.99 15.18
C GLN A 1123 5.69 -0.86 15.33
N ALA A 1124 5.83 -0.04 16.36
CA ALA A 1124 4.88 1.01 16.66
C ALA A 1124 5.55 2.21 17.32
N LEU A 1125 4.96 3.37 17.09
CA LEU A 1125 5.20 4.56 17.91
C LEU A 1125 4.27 4.51 19.13
N VAL A 1126 4.72 5.03 20.26
CA VAL A 1126 3.92 5.12 21.49
C VAL A 1126 3.77 6.59 21.83
N LEU A 1127 2.54 7.08 21.74
CA LEU A 1127 2.17 8.40 22.24
C LEU A 1127 1.80 8.26 23.72
N LEU A 1128 2.59 8.87 24.58
CA LEU A 1128 2.43 8.88 26.03
C LEU A 1128 1.86 10.22 26.47
N TYR A 1129 0.95 10.19 27.43
CA TYR A 1129 0.45 11.35 28.15
C TYR A 1129 0.76 11.19 29.64
N ASP A 1130 1.38 12.20 30.24
CA ASP A 1130 1.64 12.26 31.68
C ASP A 1130 1.05 13.54 32.29
N SER A 1131 0.19 13.37 33.30
CA SER A 1131 -0.43 14.48 34.03
C SER A 1131 0.32 14.76 35.33
N PRO A 1132 0.41 16.04 35.79
CA PRO A 1132 0.96 16.38 37.11
C PRO A 1132 0.30 15.62 38.28
N ASP A 1133 -0.97 15.23 38.10
CA ASP A 1133 -1.76 14.48 39.09
C ASP A 1133 -1.50 12.94 39.07
N GLY A 1134 -0.52 12.49 38.28
CA GLY A 1134 -0.14 11.07 38.16
C GLY A 1134 -0.99 10.23 37.20
N HIS A 1135 -1.94 10.85 36.48
CA HIS A 1135 -2.71 10.16 35.44
C HIS A 1135 -1.85 9.93 34.19
N LYS A 1136 -1.76 8.67 33.75
CA LYS A 1136 -1.02 8.26 32.55
C LYS A 1136 -1.93 7.61 31.53
N ALA A 1137 -1.70 7.90 30.25
CA ALA A 1137 -2.34 7.22 29.13
C ALA A 1137 -1.32 6.94 28.04
N SER A 1138 -1.48 5.82 27.32
CA SER A 1138 -0.62 5.47 26.20
C SER A 1138 -1.44 5.03 25.00
N LEU A 1139 -1.03 5.47 23.81
CA LEU A 1139 -1.56 5.02 22.53
C LEU A 1139 -0.43 4.39 21.73
N ARG A 1140 -0.56 3.10 21.48
CA ARG A 1140 0.33 2.38 20.55
C ARG A 1140 -0.17 2.60 19.11
N ILE A 1141 0.66 3.21 18.28
CA ILE A 1141 0.39 3.61 16.90
C ILE A 1141 1.19 2.68 15.97
N THR A 1142 0.54 1.64 15.46
CA THR A 1142 1.08 0.76 14.42
C THR A 1142 1.04 1.43 13.04
N LEU A 1143 1.64 0.82 12.01
CA LEU A 1143 1.60 1.34 10.63
C LEU A 1143 0.16 1.60 10.14
N ASP A 1144 -0.76 0.66 10.42
CA ASP A 1144 -2.18 0.78 10.07
C ASP A 1144 -2.81 2.05 10.68
N ILE A 1145 -2.54 2.33 11.97
CA ILE A 1145 -3.06 3.52 12.67
C ILE A 1145 -2.36 4.79 12.16
N TYR A 1146 -1.05 4.73 11.94
CA TYR A 1146 -0.28 5.87 11.44
C TYR A 1146 -0.77 6.33 10.06
N GLU A 1147 -0.99 5.39 9.13
CA GLU A 1147 -1.55 5.67 7.81
C GLU A 1147 -2.92 6.35 7.91
N MET A 1148 -3.80 5.85 8.77
CA MET A 1148 -5.09 6.49 9.01
C MET A 1148 -4.93 7.92 9.56
N LEU A 1149 -4.04 8.14 10.53
CA LEU A 1149 -3.77 9.48 11.09
C LEU A 1149 -3.22 10.43 10.04
N MET A 1150 -2.32 9.97 9.16
CA MET A 1150 -1.78 10.79 8.07
C MET A 1150 -2.84 11.10 7.02
N ARG A 1151 -3.70 10.13 6.67
CA ARG A 1151 -4.86 10.38 5.80
C ARG A 1151 -5.80 11.43 6.40
N LEU A 1152 -6.11 11.34 7.69
CA LEU A 1152 -6.90 12.36 8.40
C LEU A 1152 -6.27 13.75 8.27
N ASN A 1153 -4.95 13.85 8.39
CA ASN A 1153 -4.23 15.11 8.17
C ASN A 1153 -4.35 15.64 6.73
N ASN A 1154 -4.43 14.75 5.75
CA ASN A 1154 -4.66 15.07 4.34
C ASN A 1154 -6.15 15.32 4.00
N GLY A 1155 -7.02 15.41 5.02
CA GLY A 1155 -8.44 15.73 4.85
C GLY A 1155 -9.34 14.53 4.54
N TYR A 1156 -8.79 13.32 4.62
CA TYR A 1156 -9.58 12.10 4.55
C TYR A 1156 -10.58 12.04 5.72
N ARG A 1157 -11.79 11.55 5.45
CA ARG A 1157 -12.81 11.32 6.47
C ARG A 1157 -13.11 9.82 6.50
N PRO A 1158 -12.71 9.12 7.58
CA PRO A 1158 -12.94 7.68 7.67
C PRO A 1158 -14.43 7.38 7.62
N SER A 1159 -14.78 6.26 7.00
CA SER A 1159 -16.13 5.72 7.08
C SER A 1159 -16.42 5.18 8.48
N ILE A 1160 -17.70 5.03 8.84
CA ILE A 1160 -18.12 4.45 10.14
C ILE A 1160 -17.51 3.04 10.34
N GLU A 1161 -17.36 2.27 9.26
CA GLU A 1161 -16.79 0.93 9.31
C GLU A 1161 -15.28 0.93 9.56
N GLU A 1162 -14.55 1.94 9.04
CA GLU A 1162 -13.14 2.16 9.36
C GLU A 1162 -12.98 2.73 10.77
N GLU A 1163 -13.96 3.51 11.23
CA GLU A 1163 -14.06 3.95 12.62
C GLU A 1163 -14.23 2.73 13.55
N GLU A 1164 -15.19 1.83 13.30
CA GLU A 1164 -15.44 0.64 14.12
C GLU A 1164 -14.26 -0.37 14.14
N GLY A 1165 -13.47 -0.46 13.06
CA GLY A 1165 -12.36 -1.41 12.95
C GLY A 1165 -11.02 -0.92 13.54
N PHE A 1166 -10.60 0.30 13.20
CA PHE A 1166 -9.28 0.83 13.59
C PHE A 1166 -9.31 1.63 14.91
N TYR A 1167 -10.49 2.04 15.41
CA TYR A 1167 -10.56 2.93 16.56
C TYR A 1167 -10.53 2.22 17.91
N LEU A 1168 -10.51 0.89 18.02
CA LEU A 1168 -10.52 0.26 19.35
C LEU A 1168 -9.34 0.74 20.23
N SER A 1169 -8.12 0.80 19.67
CA SER A 1169 -6.93 1.28 20.40
C SER A 1169 -7.04 2.76 20.75
N LEU A 1170 -7.57 3.56 19.82
CA LEU A 1170 -7.75 4.99 19.99
C LEU A 1170 -8.87 5.30 20.98
N GLU A 1171 -9.93 4.50 21.00
CA GLU A 1171 -11.06 4.60 21.92
C GLU A 1171 -10.65 4.21 23.34
N VAL A 1172 -9.87 3.13 23.50
CA VAL A 1172 -9.27 2.78 24.81
C VAL A 1172 -8.41 3.93 25.33
N PHE A 1173 -7.52 4.49 24.49
CA PHE A 1173 -6.71 5.65 24.85
C PHE A 1173 -7.57 6.87 25.24
N LYS A 1174 -8.58 7.19 24.45
CA LYS A 1174 -9.54 8.28 24.72
C LYS A 1174 -10.27 8.08 26.03
N ASN A 1175 -10.73 6.86 26.31
CA ASN A 1175 -11.44 6.53 27.55
C ASN A 1175 -10.55 6.68 28.77
N VAL A 1176 -9.29 6.25 28.69
CA VAL A 1176 -8.30 6.43 29.77
C VAL A 1176 -8.01 7.93 29.97
N LEU A 1177 -7.77 8.70 28.91
CA LEU A 1177 -7.58 10.16 28.98
C LEU A 1177 -8.79 10.91 29.53
N ALA A 1178 -10.00 10.52 29.11
CA ALA A 1178 -11.25 11.15 29.54
C ALA A 1178 -11.52 10.97 31.03
N SER A 1179 -10.93 9.95 31.67
CA SER A 1179 -11.07 9.69 33.11
C SER A 1179 -10.35 10.69 34.01
N ALA A 1180 -9.37 11.45 33.49
CA ALA A 1180 -8.65 12.45 34.29
C ALA A 1180 -9.62 13.58 34.76
N PRO A 1181 -9.39 14.24 35.89
CA PRO A 1181 -10.23 15.37 36.32
C PRO A 1181 -10.05 16.60 35.41
N TYR A 1182 -11.11 17.39 35.21
CA TYR A 1182 -11.06 18.64 34.43
C TYR A 1182 -11.93 19.73 35.06
N GLN A 1183 -11.51 20.99 34.87
CA GLN A 1183 -12.24 22.18 35.30
C GLN A 1183 -12.65 23.08 34.11
N GLU A 1184 -12.21 22.73 32.89
CA GLU A 1184 -12.38 23.55 31.68
C GLU A 1184 -12.92 22.69 30.53
N VAL A 1185 -13.84 23.26 29.74
CA VAL A 1185 -14.41 22.65 28.53
C VAL A 1185 -14.47 23.70 27.43
N LEU A 1186 -14.05 23.31 26.22
CA LEU A 1186 -14.14 24.13 25.03
C LEU A 1186 -15.43 23.82 24.27
N LEU A 1187 -16.19 24.83 23.89
CA LEU A 1187 -17.45 24.73 23.17
C LEU A 1187 -17.31 25.36 21.78
N THR A 1188 -17.90 24.73 20.77
CA THR A 1188 -17.93 25.28 19.42
C THR A 1188 -19.17 24.80 18.66
N GLU A 1189 -19.75 25.66 17.83
CA GLU A 1189 -20.86 25.29 16.94
C GLU A 1189 -20.34 24.83 15.56
N THR A 1190 -19.31 25.50 15.06
CA THR A 1190 -18.83 25.37 13.68
C THR A 1190 -17.43 24.74 13.59
N GLY A 1191 -16.73 24.59 14.72
CA GLY A 1191 -15.30 24.29 14.76
C GLY A 1191 -14.40 25.50 14.50
N PHE A 1192 -14.97 26.71 14.33
CA PHE A 1192 -14.21 27.95 14.06
C PHE A 1192 -14.20 28.91 15.25
N ASP A 1193 -15.37 29.18 15.83
CA ASP A 1193 -15.51 29.98 17.05
C ASP A 1193 -15.48 29.06 18.26
N PHE A 1194 -14.53 29.33 19.16
CA PHE A 1194 -14.37 28.57 20.40
C PHE A 1194 -14.74 29.41 21.61
N PHE A 1195 -15.49 28.81 22.53
CA PHE A 1195 -15.86 29.38 23.81
C PHE A 1195 -15.35 28.48 24.93
N GLU A 1196 -14.63 29.05 25.88
CA GLU A 1196 -14.08 28.33 27.01
C GLU A 1196 -15.03 28.48 28.20
N LEU A 1197 -15.46 27.35 28.75
CA LEU A 1197 -16.24 27.27 29.98
C LEU A 1197 -15.33 26.73 31.09
N ARG A 1198 -14.96 27.56 32.06
CA ARG A 1198 -14.08 27.22 33.18
C ARG A 1198 -14.82 27.27 34.51
N ARG A 1199 -14.56 26.32 35.39
CA ARG A 1199 -14.93 26.36 36.81
C ARG A 1199 -13.75 26.87 37.62
N ASP A 1200 -13.96 27.90 38.44
CA ASP A 1200 -12.94 28.35 39.39
C ASP A 1200 -12.97 27.56 40.71
N GLU A 1201 -11.99 27.80 41.58
CA GLU A 1201 -11.84 27.13 42.88
C GLU A 1201 -13.03 27.36 43.82
N THR A 1202 -13.79 28.45 43.61
CA THR A 1202 -15.00 28.77 44.39
C THR A 1202 -16.26 28.10 43.83
N GLY A 1203 -16.15 27.42 42.68
CA GLY A 1203 -17.24 26.72 42.02
C GLY A 1203 -18.05 27.57 41.05
N VAL A 1204 -17.63 28.80 40.76
CA VAL A 1204 -18.28 29.69 39.78
C VAL A 1204 -17.83 29.30 38.38
N LEU A 1205 -18.78 29.26 37.43
CA LEU A 1205 -18.52 28.97 36.02
C LEU A 1205 -18.36 30.28 35.24
N HIS A 1206 -17.24 30.42 34.54
CA HIS A 1206 -16.90 31.52 33.64
C HIS A 1206 -16.97 31.05 32.20
N LEU A 1207 -17.66 31.79 31.33
CA LEU A 1207 -17.71 31.55 29.90
C LEU A 1207 -17.02 32.70 29.18
N GLY A 1208 -15.94 32.41 28.44
CA GLY A 1208 -15.18 33.39 27.66
C GLY A 1208 -15.07 33.00 26.19
N LYS A 1209 -15.02 33.97 25.28
CA LYS A 1209 -14.68 33.70 23.88
C LYS A 1209 -13.16 33.56 23.77
N VAL A 1210 -12.69 32.46 23.18
CA VAL A 1210 -11.26 32.19 23.02
C VAL A 1210 -10.77 32.95 21.79
N HIS A 1211 -10.08 34.07 22.02
CA HIS A 1211 -9.32 34.78 20.98
C HIS A 1211 -7.88 34.27 20.96
N ARG A 1212 -7.68 32.99 20.62
CA ARG A 1212 -6.32 32.51 20.33
C ARG A 1212 -5.96 32.99 18.92
N ARG A 1213 -5.03 33.95 18.84
CA ARG A 1213 -4.48 34.46 17.58
C ARG A 1213 -3.85 33.31 16.79
N ALA A 1214 -4.01 33.40 15.47
CA ALA A 1214 -3.40 32.55 14.46
C ALA A 1214 -1.88 32.42 14.62
#